data_AF-A0A443SCP9-F1
#
_entry.id   AF-A0A443SCP9-F1
#
_cell.length_a   1.000
_cell.length_b   1.000
_cell.length_c   1.000
_cell.angle_alpha   90.00
_cell.angle_beta   90.00
_cell.angle_gamma   90.00
#
_symmetry.space_group_name_H-M   'P 1'
#
loop_
_entity.id
_entity.type
_entity.pdbx_description
1 polymer ?
#
loop_
_entity_poly.entity_id
_entity_poly.type
_entity_poly.pdbx_seq_one_letter_code
_entity_poly.pdbx_strand_id
1 'polypeptide(L)'
;MKRRKTEMNAMCLECGQSLSETVINDMDLSSANSELTTLTTPELLSVYDSDGVDSTDTFPTHRLTEYSIYDRNKHLVSVDSGLIEEGKEIYVAGFVKCIYDDDESTENGIETKDIGPINEWWIGGFDGGDSLLIGLESCSASYVLMKPSFSYLPFFSKIVDKLYLCKYTIEFLTKNIDASYEELVDYIWNRSQEKYNEDLVLSNASFLIEQIMSYDEAAEENDPIILESRCVQDMLEFFVDRAQVQKSRRSALKMKHIARKDSRKLSNSDTYATSTTLVREFFEGMFKEAIDNNSEKRSDKSLKKVNSKQKRTTKKLNNNIHWHRKATHTDIYSRITYYSSVKISDTENKEKFAHIHWFCHGSETVLKGTCDHHQIFMRYDCENVSLDKIIRKVTIRLYCNSVCSGAEVDNEDCEFICNKVYLSETGHFENLPEIDTDVTKTIRCVSCDFKEKQEKQTTKLGEEIGNTCSALQYKNVCIKNEWYSLKDCVLLAAETFECFNVFKMQDQVSLENDFDESIFTEKYRKSFSDFITGSLSDAPSPAQIGQIKSIFVACDSQEICLEIVKFYRPENVFKTFDEAFQRDLNEVFLTNETTTIKCVSVVGKCKIYYCEKAPKMKNNFPDWFYFSQIYDVNNGTFRIPCQDKTNSFDTIEDDVNNPIKKLKTFDLFAGCGGLALGFENSGVSDTCWAVEKDSCAAASFRKNFQKATVFEEDANLLLKQIISGAKFSECGQFFPKQGEVDLILAGPPCQGFSGINRFSSRQYSLFKNSLIITLLSYIDFFRPSYVVIENVRNFVLFKNSMIIKLTLSCLLKMNYQIRFGVIQAGAFGVPQSRRRAFIF
;
A
#
# COMPACT_ATOMS: atom_id res chain seq x y z
N MET A 1 -16.59 -11.21 -51.26
CA MET A 1 -17.11 -10.22 -50.30
C MET A 1 -16.24 -8.95 -50.11
N LYS A 2 -14.95 -8.88 -50.49
CA LYS A 2 -14.09 -7.70 -50.21
C LYS A 2 -14.42 -6.38 -50.96
N ARG A 3 -15.36 -6.36 -51.92
CA ARG A 3 -15.73 -5.13 -52.68
C ARG A 3 -16.98 -4.39 -52.17
N ARG A 4 -17.73 -4.93 -51.20
CA ARG A 4 -18.91 -4.27 -50.59
C ARG A 4 -18.63 -3.59 -49.25
N LYS A 5 -17.44 -3.75 -48.67
CA LYS A 5 -17.05 -3.12 -47.39
C LYS A 5 -16.48 -1.70 -47.52
N THR A 6 -16.20 -1.24 -48.74
CA THR A 6 -15.60 0.10 -49.00
C THR A 6 -16.63 1.22 -49.18
N GLU A 7 -17.92 0.92 -49.31
CA GLU A 7 -18.98 1.93 -49.50
C GLU A 7 -19.73 2.27 -48.21
N MET A 8 -19.54 1.52 -47.11
CA MET A 8 -20.25 1.73 -45.84
C MET A 8 -19.58 2.72 -44.86
N ASN A 9 -18.32 3.12 -45.09
CA ASN A 9 -17.55 4.02 -44.22
C ASN A 9 -17.04 5.24 -45.00
N ALA A 10 -17.91 5.89 -45.78
CA ALA A 10 -17.59 7.17 -46.40
C ALA A 10 -17.76 8.29 -45.36
N MET A 11 -16.69 9.05 -45.11
CA MET A 11 -16.65 10.14 -44.13
C MET A 11 -16.72 11.50 -44.84
N CYS A 12 -17.36 12.49 -44.23
CA CYS A 12 -17.34 13.86 -44.73
C CYS A 12 -15.92 14.48 -44.63
N LEU A 13 -15.48 15.18 -45.68
CA LEU A 13 -14.17 15.85 -45.72
C LEU A 13 -14.12 17.17 -44.93
N GLU A 14 -15.27 17.71 -44.53
CA GLU A 14 -15.37 18.93 -43.73
C GLU A 14 -15.59 18.63 -42.24
N CYS A 15 -16.69 17.94 -41.86
CA CYS A 15 -16.99 17.66 -40.45
C CYS A 15 -16.48 16.30 -39.92
N GLY A 16 -15.88 15.45 -40.76
CA GLY A 16 -15.37 14.14 -40.33
C GLY A 16 -16.41 13.09 -39.92
N GLN A 17 -17.72 13.38 -39.97
CA GLN A 17 -18.77 12.42 -39.63
C GLN A 17 -18.98 11.36 -40.72
N SER A 18 -19.52 10.18 -40.35
CA SER A 18 -19.92 9.16 -41.33
C SER A 18 -21.17 9.62 -42.10
N LEU A 19 -21.12 9.57 -43.43
CA LEU A 19 -22.24 9.93 -44.32
C LEU A 19 -23.46 9.01 -44.18
N SER A 20 -23.36 7.92 -43.41
CA SER A 20 -24.49 7.06 -43.02
C SER A 20 -25.24 7.55 -41.78
N GLU A 21 -24.66 8.47 -41.01
CA GLU A 21 -25.15 8.91 -39.68
C GLU A 21 -25.30 10.44 -39.59
N THR A 22 -24.87 11.19 -40.60
CA THR A 22 -25.01 12.64 -40.69
C THR A 22 -26.48 13.07 -40.75
N VAL A 23 -26.89 13.91 -39.79
CA VAL A 23 -28.18 14.61 -39.83
C VAL A 23 -28.00 15.93 -40.58
N ILE A 24 -28.86 16.22 -41.55
CA ILE A 24 -28.82 17.47 -42.33
C ILE A 24 -29.64 18.55 -41.62
N ASN A 25 -29.18 19.80 -41.70
CA ASN A 25 -29.94 20.96 -41.24
C ASN A 25 -31.08 21.28 -42.20
N ASP A 26 -32.27 20.76 -41.92
CA ASP A 26 -33.49 20.92 -42.73
C ASP A 26 -34.29 22.20 -42.41
N MET A 27 -33.70 23.20 -41.72
CA MET A 27 -34.36 24.50 -41.52
C MET A 27 -34.56 25.23 -42.86
N ASP A 28 -35.81 25.43 -43.28
CA ASP A 28 -36.19 26.07 -44.56
C ASP A 28 -36.05 27.61 -44.50
N LEU A 29 -34.81 28.05 -44.35
CA LEU A 29 -34.38 29.43 -44.22
C LEU A 29 -34.28 30.13 -45.58
N SER A 30 -35.14 29.80 -46.54
CA SER A 30 -35.08 30.34 -47.91
C SER A 30 -35.27 31.86 -47.94
N SER A 31 -36.11 32.41 -47.05
CA SER A 31 -36.33 33.86 -46.82
C SER A 31 -35.36 34.54 -45.86
N ALA A 32 -34.59 33.79 -45.07
CA ALA A 32 -33.81 34.33 -43.96
C ALA A 32 -32.73 35.34 -44.38
N ASN A 33 -32.47 36.32 -43.51
CA ASN A 33 -31.43 37.33 -43.67
C ASN A 33 -30.02 36.73 -43.50
N SER A 34 -29.02 37.39 -44.10
CA SER A 34 -27.61 37.16 -43.76
C SER A 34 -27.23 37.93 -42.49
N GLU A 35 -26.20 37.46 -41.77
CA GLU A 35 -25.70 38.04 -40.52
C GLU A 35 -25.64 39.58 -40.53
N LEU A 36 -24.90 40.17 -41.47
CA LEU A 36 -24.74 41.62 -41.58
C LEU A 36 -26.07 42.35 -41.86
N THR A 37 -26.99 41.73 -42.59
CA THR A 37 -28.32 42.30 -42.85
C THR A 37 -29.15 42.33 -41.56
N THR A 38 -29.11 41.26 -40.78
CA THR A 38 -29.76 41.18 -39.46
C THR A 38 -29.20 42.21 -38.49
N LEU A 39 -27.88 42.29 -38.33
CA LEU A 39 -27.22 43.21 -37.39
C LEU A 39 -27.45 44.70 -37.74
N THR A 40 -27.80 45.02 -38.99
CA THR A 40 -28.15 46.39 -39.43
C THR A 40 -29.65 46.71 -39.33
N THR A 41 -30.47 45.84 -38.74
CA THR A 41 -31.90 46.15 -38.50
C THR A 41 -32.07 47.22 -37.41
N PRO A 42 -33.03 48.15 -37.54
CA PRO A 42 -33.24 49.21 -36.55
C PRO A 42 -33.54 48.68 -35.15
N GLU A 43 -34.18 47.51 -35.07
CA GLU A 43 -34.54 46.82 -33.83
C GLU A 43 -33.29 46.44 -33.02
N LEU A 44 -32.31 45.79 -33.64
CA LEU A 44 -31.05 45.39 -32.98
C LEU A 44 -30.05 46.55 -32.80
N LEU A 45 -30.07 47.55 -33.69
CA LEU A 45 -29.21 48.74 -33.59
C LEU A 45 -29.60 49.67 -32.43
N SER A 46 -30.89 49.74 -32.08
CA SER A 46 -31.44 50.67 -31.08
C SER A 46 -30.81 50.55 -29.68
N VAL A 47 -30.11 49.45 -29.40
CA VAL A 47 -29.48 49.14 -28.11
C VAL A 47 -28.18 49.93 -27.87
N TYR A 48 -27.49 50.37 -28.92
CA TYR A 48 -26.15 50.99 -28.82
C TYR A 48 -26.15 52.53 -28.88
N ASP A 49 -27.29 53.15 -29.19
CA ASP A 49 -27.42 54.61 -29.36
C ASP A 49 -27.73 55.38 -28.06
N SER A 50 -27.86 54.70 -26.91
CA SER A 50 -28.57 55.25 -25.73
C SER A 50 -27.81 55.36 -24.40
N ASP A 51 -26.50 55.12 -24.32
CA ASP A 51 -25.70 55.59 -23.19
C ASP A 51 -24.22 55.88 -23.54
N GLY A 52 -23.73 57.04 -23.10
CA GLY A 52 -22.43 57.56 -23.50
C GLY A 52 -21.26 56.96 -22.72
N VAL A 53 -20.68 55.87 -23.23
CA VAL A 53 -19.41 55.31 -22.76
C VAL A 53 -18.42 55.19 -23.94
N ASP A 54 -17.33 55.97 -23.88
CA ASP A 54 -16.19 55.82 -24.78
C ASP A 54 -15.47 54.48 -24.53
N SER A 55 -15.82 53.44 -25.28
CA SER A 55 -14.99 52.25 -25.46
C SER A 55 -15.14 51.68 -26.87
N THR A 56 -14.13 51.90 -27.71
CA THR A 56 -14.11 51.49 -29.13
C THR A 56 -13.96 49.98 -29.36
N ASP A 57 -14.00 49.17 -28.31
CA ASP A 57 -13.61 47.74 -28.32
C ASP A 57 -14.72 46.78 -27.84
N THR A 58 -15.95 47.24 -27.59
CA THR A 58 -17.06 46.34 -27.21
C THR A 58 -17.73 45.72 -28.44
N PHE A 59 -17.52 44.41 -28.64
CA PHE A 59 -18.25 43.61 -29.62
C PHE A 59 -19.76 43.69 -29.39
N PRO A 60 -20.60 43.83 -30.43
CA PRO A 60 -22.05 43.84 -30.26
C PRO A 60 -22.52 42.44 -29.85
N THR A 61 -23.30 42.37 -28.77
CA THR A 61 -23.77 41.12 -28.16
C THR A 61 -25.28 40.99 -28.31
N HIS A 62 -25.73 39.82 -28.76
CA HIS A 62 -27.11 39.49 -29.05
C HIS A 62 -27.49 38.13 -28.45
N ARG A 63 -28.78 37.77 -28.49
CA ARG A 63 -29.27 36.44 -28.09
C ARG A 63 -29.70 35.63 -29.31
N LEU A 64 -29.67 34.31 -29.20
CA LEU A 64 -30.04 33.39 -30.28
C LEU A 64 -30.93 32.25 -29.78
N THR A 65 -32.10 32.07 -30.40
CA THR A 65 -33.06 31.00 -30.08
C THR A 65 -33.47 30.18 -31.32
N GLU A 66 -34.02 28.98 -31.08
CA GLU A 66 -34.30 27.91 -32.06
C GLU A 66 -33.14 27.67 -33.04
N TYR A 67 -31.91 27.60 -32.51
CA TYR A 67 -30.70 27.58 -33.34
C TYR A 67 -30.25 26.18 -33.78
N SER A 68 -29.50 26.10 -34.88
CA SER A 68 -28.76 24.91 -35.31
C SER A 68 -27.36 25.26 -35.82
N ILE A 69 -26.38 24.42 -35.49
CA ILE A 69 -24.97 24.60 -35.86
C ILE A 69 -24.59 23.54 -36.91
N TYR A 70 -23.99 23.94 -38.03
CA TYR A 70 -23.74 23.08 -39.18
C TYR A 70 -22.44 23.38 -39.95
N ASP A 71 -21.92 22.37 -40.65
CA ASP A 71 -20.76 22.51 -41.55
C ASP A 71 -21.13 23.13 -42.91
N ARG A 72 -20.14 23.42 -43.76
CA ARG A 72 -20.34 23.89 -45.15
C ARG A 72 -21.26 23.02 -46.02
N ASN A 73 -21.45 21.74 -45.68
CA ASN A 73 -22.31 20.80 -46.39
C ASN A 73 -23.70 20.66 -45.73
N LYS A 74 -24.00 21.47 -44.70
CA LYS A 74 -25.21 21.46 -43.87
C LYS A 74 -25.39 20.23 -42.98
N HIS A 75 -24.33 19.48 -42.68
CA HIS A 75 -24.40 18.47 -41.61
C HIS A 75 -24.43 19.15 -40.24
N LEU A 76 -25.32 18.74 -39.34
CA LEU A 76 -25.34 19.23 -37.97
C LEU A 76 -24.07 18.79 -37.22
N VAL A 77 -23.39 19.74 -36.57
CA VAL A 77 -22.13 19.50 -35.84
C VAL A 77 -22.22 19.96 -34.39
N SER A 78 -21.60 19.21 -33.49
CA SER A 78 -21.44 19.61 -32.09
C SER A 78 -20.39 20.72 -31.99
N VAL A 79 -20.63 21.77 -31.20
CA VAL A 79 -19.65 22.87 -31.05
C VAL A 79 -18.32 22.41 -30.46
N ASP A 80 -18.37 21.43 -29.55
CA ASP A 80 -17.25 20.83 -28.83
C ASP A 80 -16.52 19.71 -29.62
N SER A 81 -16.63 19.72 -30.95
CA SER A 81 -16.08 18.67 -31.83
C SER A 81 -14.61 18.87 -32.22
N GLY A 82 -13.98 19.98 -31.81
CA GLY A 82 -12.61 20.35 -32.21
C GLY A 82 -12.50 20.99 -33.59
N LEU A 83 -13.61 21.11 -34.32
CA LEU A 83 -13.62 21.61 -35.70
C LEU A 83 -13.27 23.11 -35.80
N ILE A 84 -13.66 23.93 -34.81
CA ILE A 84 -13.34 25.36 -34.77
C ILE A 84 -11.82 25.54 -34.59
N GLU A 85 -11.24 24.77 -33.66
CA GLU A 85 -9.82 24.77 -33.32
C GLU A 85 -8.94 24.20 -34.46
N GLU A 86 -9.47 23.32 -35.30
CA GLU A 86 -8.84 22.88 -36.56
C GLU A 86 -8.96 23.91 -37.71
N GLY A 87 -9.68 25.02 -37.50
CA GLY A 87 -9.90 26.06 -38.51
C GLY A 87 -10.90 25.67 -39.60
N LYS A 88 -11.85 24.76 -39.29
CA LYS A 88 -12.97 24.44 -40.18
C LYS A 88 -14.07 25.49 -40.03
N GLU A 89 -14.61 25.93 -41.15
CA GLU A 89 -15.73 26.89 -41.16
C GLU A 89 -17.04 26.19 -40.74
N ILE A 90 -17.59 26.66 -39.62
CA ILE A 90 -18.88 26.25 -39.06
C ILE A 90 -19.81 27.46 -39.06
N TYR A 91 -21.07 27.22 -39.37
CA TYR A 91 -22.12 28.22 -39.47
C TYR A 91 -23.28 27.92 -38.54
N VAL A 92 -24.05 28.96 -38.22
CA VAL A 92 -25.22 28.88 -37.34
C VAL A 92 -26.42 29.51 -38.05
N ALA A 93 -27.60 28.97 -37.81
CA ALA A 93 -28.86 29.60 -38.15
C ALA A 93 -29.82 29.58 -36.97
N GLY A 94 -30.75 30.53 -36.92
CA GLY A 94 -31.72 30.68 -35.84
C GLY A 94 -32.34 32.08 -35.83
N PHE A 95 -32.99 32.42 -34.72
CA PHE A 95 -33.64 33.71 -34.52
C PHE A 95 -32.79 34.60 -33.61
N VAL A 96 -32.27 35.71 -34.15
CA VAL A 96 -31.44 36.67 -33.42
C VAL A 96 -32.34 37.67 -32.68
N LYS A 97 -32.03 37.90 -31.40
CA LYS A 97 -32.79 38.73 -30.47
C LYS A 97 -31.93 39.81 -29.81
N CYS A 98 -32.59 40.84 -29.27
CA CYS A 98 -31.95 41.84 -28.41
C CYS A 98 -31.40 41.19 -27.13
N ILE A 99 -30.32 41.75 -26.57
CA ILE A 99 -29.64 41.17 -25.39
C ILE A 99 -30.52 41.14 -24.12
N TYR A 100 -31.51 42.02 -24.02
CA TYR A 100 -32.48 42.12 -22.92
C TYR A 100 -33.76 41.28 -23.14
N ASP A 101 -33.88 40.56 -24.26
CA ASP A 101 -35.03 39.68 -24.49
C ASP A 101 -34.74 38.30 -23.87
N ASP A 102 -35.34 38.05 -22.71
CA ASP A 102 -35.26 36.78 -21.99
C ASP A 102 -36.29 35.73 -22.46
N ASP A 103 -37.19 36.04 -23.41
CA ASP A 103 -38.15 35.06 -23.92
C ASP A 103 -37.50 34.08 -24.91
N GLU A 104 -37.56 32.78 -24.59
CA GLU A 104 -37.06 31.71 -25.46
C GLU A 104 -37.92 31.47 -26.72
N SER A 105 -39.12 32.05 -26.80
CA SER A 105 -39.99 31.96 -27.98
C SER A 105 -39.37 32.60 -29.23
N THR A 106 -39.92 32.30 -30.41
CA THR A 106 -39.52 32.95 -31.67
C THR A 106 -40.10 34.35 -31.84
N GLU A 107 -40.95 34.84 -30.93
CA GLU A 107 -41.50 36.20 -30.98
C GLU A 107 -40.38 37.24 -30.81
N ASN A 108 -40.44 38.34 -31.57
CA ASN A 108 -39.41 39.38 -31.64
C ASN A 108 -38.00 38.93 -32.12
N GLY A 109 -37.84 37.69 -32.59
CA GLY A 109 -36.59 37.19 -33.15
C GLY A 109 -36.50 37.36 -34.67
N ILE A 110 -35.33 37.76 -35.17
CA ILE A 110 -35.07 37.95 -36.61
C ILE A 110 -34.47 36.68 -37.21
N GLU A 111 -35.18 36.07 -38.15
CA GLU A 111 -34.76 34.86 -38.87
C GLU A 111 -33.46 35.10 -39.66
N THR A 112 -32.39 34.41 -39.25
CA THR A 112 -31.03 34.62 -39.78
C THR A 112 -30.37 33.28 -40.10
N LYS A 113 -29.69 33.21 -41.24
CA LYS A 113 -28.93 32.03 -41.69
C LYS A 113 -27.46 32.37 -41.92
N ASP A 114 -26.65 31.32 -41.94
CA ASP A 114 -25.24 31.36 -42.28
C ASP A 114 -24.46 32.39 -41.43
N ILE A 115 -24.83 32.52 -40.14
CA ILE A 115 -24.10 33.30 -39.13
C ILE A 115 -22.73 32.64 -38.95
N GLY A 116 -21.67 33.39 -39.21
CA GLY A 116 -20.30 32.90 -39.15
C GLY A 116 -19.44 33.24 -40.37
N PRO A 117 -18.27 32.60 -40.55
CA PRO A 117 -17.79 31.47 -39.74
C PRO A 117 -17.62 31.82 -38.26
N ILE A 118 -17.94 30.86 -37.39
CA ILE A 118 -17.72 31.00 -35.94
C ILE A 118 -16.21 30.91 -35.67
N ASN A 119 -15.69 31.91 -34.95
CA ASN A 119 -14.27 32.02 -34.59
C ASN A 119 -13.97 31.35 -33.26
N GLU A 120 -14.80 31.63 -32.25
CA GLU A 120 -14.64 31.14 -30.87
C GLU A 120 -16.00 30.79 -30.26
N TRP A 121 -15.99 29.98 -29.21
CA TRP A 121 -17.15 29.65 -28.39
C TRP A 121 -16.74 29.64 -26.92
N TRP A 122 -17.64 30.04 -26.03
CA TRP A 122 -17.34 30.22 -24.61
C TRP A 122 -18.51 29.81 -23.70
N ILE A 123 -18.21 29.69 -22.41
CA ILE A 123 -19.16 29.32 -21.35
C ILE A 123 -19.20 30.44 -20.32
N GLY A 124 -20.37 31.06 -20.14
CA GLY A 124 -20.57 32.26 -19.32
C GLY A 124 -20.62 32.02 -17.81
N GLY A 125 -20.38 30.78 -17.37
CA GLY A 125 -20.57 30.32 -16.00
C GLY A 125 -21.98 29.78 -15.73
N PHE A 126 -22.21 29.40 -14.47
CA PHE A 126 -23.54 29.04 -13.95
C PHE A 126 -24.15 30.26 -13.28
N ASP A 127 -25.42 30.55 -13.57
CA ASP A 127 -26.16 31.78 -13.25
C ASP A 127 -26.56 31.93 -11.77
N GLY A 128 -25.79 31.35 -10.84
CA GLY A 128 -26.20 31.19 -9.44
C GLY A 128 -27.29 30.13 -9.23
N GLY A 129 -27.86 29.58 -10.31
CA GLY A 129 -28.72 28.41 -10.36
C GLY A 129 -28.09 27.27 -11.18
N ASP A 130 -28.96 26.39 -11.67
CA ASP A 130 -28.62 25.25 -12.52
C ASP A 130 -28.83 25.56 -14.02
N SER A 131 -28.64 26.82 -14.44
CA SER A 131 -28.62 27.20 -15.86
C SER A 131 -27.17 27.34 -16.34
N LEU A 132 -26.90 26.83 -17.54
CA LEU A 132 -25.61 26.92 -18.21
C LEU A 132 -25.69 27.93 -19.35
N LEU A 133 -24.84 28.96 -19.33
CA LEU A 133 -24.74 29.94 -20.42
C LEU A 133 -23.64 29.54 -21.40
N ILE A 134 -23.97 29.44 -22.69
CA ILE A 134 -23.02 29.21 -23.79
C ILE A 134 -23.12 30.37 -24.78
N GLY A 135 -21.97 30.87 -25.24
CA GLY A 135 -21.87 31.92 -26.25
C GLY A 135 -21.04 31.49 -27.47
N LEU A 136 -21.34 32.08 -28.63
CA LEU A 136 -20.61 31.91 -29.90
C LEU A 136 -20.18 33.27 -30.44
N GLU A 137 -18.99 33.37 -31.03
CA GLU A 137 -18.47 34.63 -31.57
C GLU A 137 -18.12 34.50 -33.06
N SER A 138 -18.63 35.44 -33.86
CA SER A 138 -18.28 35.59 -35.27
C SER A 138 -17.30 36.76 -35.46
N CYS A 139 -16.99 37.12 -36.71
CA CYS A 139 -16.29 38.37 -37.02
C CYS A 139 -17.14 39.63 -36.78
N SER A 140 -18.45 39.47 -36.57
CA SER A 140 -19.44 40.55 -36.62
C SER A 140 -20.11 40.84 -35.27
N ALA A 141 -20.37 39.79 -34.47
CA ALA A 141 -21.08 39.88 -33.20
C ALA A 141 -20.82 38.67 -32.29
N SER A 142 -21.17 38.82 -31.00
CA SER A 142 -21.22 37.74 -30.00
C SER A 142 -22.68 37.33 -29.75
N TYR A 143 -22.95 36.03 -29.64
CA TYR A 143 -24.30 35.47 -29.57
C TYR A 143 -24.46 34.54 -28.36
N VAL A 144 -25.29 34.95 -27.39
CA VAL A 144 -25.65 34.12 -26.24
C VAL A 144 -26.77 33.15 -26.65
N LEU A 145 -26.51 31.85 -26.52
CA LEU A 145 -27.43 30.79 -26.88
C LEU A 145 -28.51 30.62 -25.81
N MET A 146 -29.78 30.61 -26.24
CA MET A 146 -30.94 30.36 -25.38
C MET A 146 -31.42 28.91 -25.55
N LYS A 147 -32.25 28.66 -26.57
CA LYS A 147 -32.91 27.38 -26.80
C LYS A 147 -32.49 26.79 -28.16
N PRO A 148 -32.02 25.53 -28.24
CA PRO A 148 -31.68 24.89 -29.51
C PRO A 148 -32.94 24.50 -30.29
N SER A 149 -32.82 24.46 -31.61
CA SER A 149 -33.86 23.88 -32.48
C SER A 149 -34.10 22.39 -32.17
N PHE A 150 -35.30 21.90 -32.48
CA PHE A 150 -35.68 20.49 -32.28
C PHE A 150 -34.67 19.50 -32.91
N SER A 151 -34.18 19.78 -34.11
CA SER A 151 -33.18 18.94 -34.80
C SER A 151 -31.78 19.00 -34.17
N TYR A 152 -31.44 20.11 -33.50
CA TYR A 152 -30.13 20.30 -32.85
C TYR A 152 -30.11 19.86 -31.37
N LEU A 153 -31.28 19.75 -30.73
CA LEU A 153 -31.44 19.36 -29.33
C LEU A 153 -30.62 18.10 -28.92
N PRO A 154 -30.50 17.02 -29.74
CA PRO A 154 -29.68 15.83 -29.38
C PRO A 154 -28.16 16.05 -29.40
N PHE A 155 -27.68 17.12 -30.04
CA PHE A 155 -26.28 17.53 -30.00
C PHE A 155 -26.06 18.43 -28.78
N PHE A 156 -26.96 19.40 -28.56
CA PHE A 156 -26.91 20.29 -27.40
C PHE A 156 -27.00 19.54 -26.06
N SER A 157 -27.88 18.53 -25.93
CA SER A 157 -28.00 17.75 -24.69
C SER A 157 -26.70 17.04 -24.30
N LYS A 158 -25.94 16.53 -25.28
CA LYS A 158 -24.62 15.91 -25.05
C LYS A 158 -23.60 16.92 -24.53
N ILE A 159 -23.59 18.15 -25.05
CA ILE A 159 -22.73 19.24 -24.58
C ILE A 159 -23.09 19.62 -23.14
N VAL A 160 -24.38 19.78 -22.84
CA VAL A 160 -24.88 20.07 -21.48
C VAL A 160 -24.47 18.98 -20.49
N ASP A 161 -24.65 17.70 -20.85
CA ASP A 161 -24.28 16.58 -19.99
C ASP A 161 -22.75 16.51 -19.74
N LYS A 162 -21.92 16.73 -20.77
CA LYS A 162 -20.46 16.88 -20.64
C LYS A 162 -20.05 17.98 -19.67
N LEU A 163 -20.70 19.13 -19.73
CA LEU A 163 -20.38 20.29 -18.90
C LEU A 163 -20.83 20.11 -17.44
N TYR A 164 -21.94 19.42 -17.21
CA TYR A 164 -22.34 19.00 -15.87
C TYR A 164 -21.38 17.94 -15.28
N LEU A 165 -20.97 16.94 -16.06
CA LEU A 165 -19.95 15.99 -15.66
C LEU A 165 -18.64 16.69 -15.29
N CYS A 166 -18.22 17.68 -16.08
CA CYS A 166 -17.03 18.50 -15.80
C CYS A 166 -17.16 19.25 -14.47
N LYS A 167 -18.28 19.98 -14.27
CA LYS A 167 -18.61 20.70 -13.03
C LYS A 167 -18.47 19.79 -11.80
N TYR A 168 -19.16 18.64 -11.81
CA TYR A 168 -19.15 17.71 -10.68
C TYR A 168 -17.78 17.07 -10.46
N THR A 169 -17.04 16.77 -11.53
CA THR A 169 -15.68 16.21 -11.43
C THR A 169 -14.71 17.20 -10.79
N ILE A 170 -14.69 18.45 -11.23
CA ILE A 170 -13.81 19.49 -10.66
C ILE A 170 -14.24 19.84 -9.23
N GLU A 171 -15.55 19.96 -8.95
CA GLU A 171 -16.05 20.22 -7.59
C GLU A 171 -15.69 19.09 -6.60
N PHE A 172 -15.69 17.83 -7.07
CA PHE A 172 -15.29 16.69 -6.26
C PHE A 172 -13.77 16.66 -6.02
N LEU A 173 -12.96 16.77 -7.07
CA LEU A 173 -11.51 16.61 -6.99
C LEU A 173 -10.81 17.77 -6.27
N THR A 174 -11.37 19.00 -6.34
CA THR A 174 -10.89 20.13 -5.52
C THR A 174 -11.05 19.87 -4.02
N LYS A 175 -12.08 19.12 -3.61
CA LYS A 175 -12.33 18.73 -2.22
C LYS A 175 -11.57 17.46 -1.84
N ASN A 176 -11.46 16.49 -2.74
CA ASN A 176 -10.97 15.13 -2.49
C ASN A 176 -9.82 14.74 -3.44
N ILE A 177 -8.68 15.40 -3.32
CA ILE A 177 -7.50 15.22 -4.21
C ILE A 177 -6.98 13.78 -4.26
N ASP A 178 -7.08 13.04 -3.15
CA ASP A 178 -6.54 11.68 -3.02
C ASP A 178 -7.59 10.57 -3.30
N ALA A 179 -8.77 10.93 -3.83
CA ALA A 179 -9.89 10.03 -4.09
C ALA A 179 -9.64 9.00 -5.20
N SER A 180 -10.40 7.90 -5.15
CA SER A 180 -10.44 6.87 -6.18
C SER A 180 -11.40 7.23 -7.33
N TYR A 181 -11.28 6.50 -8.44
CA TYR A 181 -12.25 6.59 -9.54
C TYR A 181 -13.66 6.12 -9.13
N GLU A 182 -13.75 5.05 -8.32
CA GLU A 182 -15.02 4.54 -7.78
C GLU A 182 -15.74 5.62 -6.94
N GLU A 183 -15.01 6.32 -6.08
CA GLU A 183 -15.54 7.42 -5.24
C GLU A 183 -16.03 8.61 -6.08
N LEU A 184 -15.38 8.91 -7.23
CA LEU A 184 -15.86 9.92 -8.17
C LEU A 184 -17.17 9.49 -8.85
N VAL A 185 -17.25 8.23 -9.31
CA VAL A 185 -18.45 7.70 -9.98
C VAL A 185 -19.63 7.69 -9.01
N ASP A 186 -19.44 7.21 -7.77
CA ASP A 186 -20.46 7.25 -6.71
C ASP A 186 -20.89 8.68 -6.39
N TYR A 187 -19.97 9.65 -6.34
CA TYR A 187 -20.32 11.05 -6.13
C TYR A 187 -21.17 11.61 -7.29
N ILE A 188 -20.77 11.37 -8.53
CA ILE A 188 -21.51 11.81 -9.73
C ILE A 188 -22.91 11.17 -9.78
N TRP A 189 -23.01 9.87 -9.51
CA TRP A 189 -24.28 9.13 -9.49
C TRP A 189 -25.26 9.74 -8.48
N ASN A 190 -24.82 9.90 -7.23
CA ASN A 190 -25.66 10.47 -6.16
C ASN A 190 -25.98 11.96 -6.40
N ARG A 191 -25.01 12.76 -6.85
CA ARG A 191 -25.20 14.21 -7.09
C ARG A 191 -26.13 14.50 -8.26
N SER A 192 -26.14 13.62 -9.27
CA SER A 192 -26.97 13.74 -10.48
C SER A 192 -28.36 13.11 -10.37
N GLN A 193 -28.74 12.58 -9.20
CA GLN A 193 -29.99 11.83 -8.99
C GLN A 193 -30.13 10.67 -10.00
N GLU A 194 -29.10 9.83 -10.09
CA GLU A 194 -29.07 8.64 -10.97
C GLU A 194 -29.09 8.94 -12.48
N LYS A 195 -28.96 10.22 -12.89
CA LYS A 195 -28.92 10.61 -14.31
C LYS A 195 -27.61 10.23 -15.01
N TYR A 196 -26.47 10.32 -14.32
CA TYR A 196 -25.15 10.15 -14.92
C TYR A 196 -24.46 8.89 -14.40
N ASN A 197 -24.27 7.90 -15.29
CA ASN A 197 -23.65 6.62 -14.98
C ASN A 197 -22.16 6.56 -15.37
N GLU A 198 -21.50 5.44 -15.03
CA GLU A 198 -20.09 5.20 -15.38
C GLU A 198 -19.84 5.31 -16.89
N ASP A 199 -20.70 4.72 -17.75
CA ASP A 199 -20.56 4.80 -19.21
C ASP A 199 -20.50 6.24 -19.74
N LEU A 200 -21.25 7.16 -19.12
CA LEU A 200 -21.24 8.57 -19.50
C LEU A 200 -19.96 9.29 -19.03
N VAL A 201 -19.40 8.91 -17.88
CA VAL A 201 -18.07 9.37 -17.43
C VAL A 201 -16.99 8.86 -18.39
N LEU A 202 -17.05 7.57 -18.76
CA LEU A 202 -16.08 6.90 -19.64
C LEU A 202 -16.09 7.47 -21.06
N SER A 203 -17.26 7.59 -21.67
CA SER A 203 -17.41 8.11 -23.04
C SER A 203 -17.00 9.57 -23.20
N ASN A 204 -16.93 10.33 -22.10
CA ASN A 204 -16.51 11.73 -22.07
C ASN A 204 -15.17 11.96 -21.36
N ALA A 205 -14.42 10.90 -21.01
CA ALA A 205 -13.20 10.99 -20.21
C ALA A 205 -12.11 11.88 -20.84
N SER A 206 -11.97 11.88 -22.17
CA SER A 206 -11.03 12.75 -22.89
C SER A 206 -11.34 14.24 -22.65
N PHE A 207 -12.60 14.63 -22.85
CA PHE A 207 -13.08 15.99 -22.62
C PHE A 207 -12.90 16.41 -21.15
N LEU A 208 -13.25 15.54 -20.19
CA LEU A 208 -13.07 15.81 -18.76
C LEU A 208 -11.59 16.10 -18.42
N ILE A 209 -10.67 15.32 -18.98
CA ILE A 209 -9.22 15.51 -18.77
C ILE A 209 -8.72 16.82 -19.39
N GLU A 210 -9.19 17.20 -20.58
CA GLU A 210 -8.85 18.48 -21.21
C GLU A 210 -9.35 19.69 -20.40
N GLN A 211 -10.57 19.61 -19.87
CA GLN A 211 -11.11 20.66 -18.98
C GLN A 211 -10.35 20.74 -17.64
N ILE A 212 -9.95 19.60 -17.06
CA ILE A 212 -9.09 19.57 -15.86
C ILE A 212 -7.71 20.17 -16.15
N MET A 213 -7.13 19.91 -17.33
CA MET A 213 -5.88 20.53 -17.76
C MET A 213 -6.02 22.06 -17.88
N SER A 214 -7.11 22.54 -18.50
CA SER A 214 -7.41 23.98 -18.60
C SER A 214 -7.56 24.65 -17.23
N TYR A 215 -8.27 23.99 -16.30
CA TYR A 215 -8.43 24.44 -14.92
C TYR A 215 -7.08 24.57 -14.19
N ASP A 216 -6.21 23.58 -14.30
CA ASP A 216 -4.86 23.60 -13.71
C ASP A 216 -3.91 24.63 -14.39
N GLU A 217 -4.13 24.97 -15.67
CA GLU A 217 -3.39 26.03 -16.36
C GLU A 217 -3.80 27.44 -15.89
N ALA A 218 -5.08 27.62 -15.54
CA ALA A 218 -5.66 28.85 -15.00
C ALA A 218 -5.42 29.06 -13.48
N ALA A 219 -5.04 28.01 -12.75
CA ALA A 219 -4.86 28.02 -11.30
C ALA A 219 -3.77 28.99 -10.78
N GLU A 220 -3.97 29.54 -9.58
CA GLU A 220 -2.99 30.43 -8.92
C GLU A 220 -1.78 29.65 -8.36
N GLU A 221 -0.69 30.34 -8.04
CA GLU A 221 0.57 29.70 -7.57
C GLU A 221 0.44 28.88 -6.27
N ASN A 222 -0.65 29.02 -5.52
CA ASN A 222 -0.87 28.32 -4.25
C ASN A 222 -1.87 27.16 -4.33
N ASP A 223 -2.48 26.91 -5.48
CA ASP A 223 -3.60 25.98 -5.60
C ASP A 223 -3.15 24.55 -5.96
N PRO A 224 -3.92 23.52 -5.56
CA PRO A 224 -3.58 22.13 -5.82
C PRO A 224 -3.82 21.75 -7.29
N ILE A 225 -2.79 21.19 -7.93
CA ILE A 225 -2.87 20.65 -9.30
C ILE A 225 -3.72 19.38 -9.28
N ILE A 226 -4.89 19.41 -9.91
CA ILE A 226 -5.89 18.33 -9.93
C ILE A 226 -5.45 17.18 -10.86
N LEU A 227 -4.69 17.48 -11.92
CA LEU A 227 -4.16 16.50 -12.87
C LEU A 227 -3.22 15.47 -12.21
N GLU A 228 -2.57 15.80 -11.08
CA GLU A 228 -1.75 14.85 -10.30
C GLU A 228 -2.60 13.97 -9.34
N SER A 229 -3.93 14.15 -9.26
CA SER A 229 -4.84 13.33 -8.44
C SER A 229 -4.89 11.86 -8.92
N ARG A 230 -5.14 10.94 -7.97
CA ARG A 230 -5.14 9.51 -8.28
C ARG A 230 -6.24 9.13 -9.28
N CYS A 231 -7.47 9.58 -9.04
CA CYS A 231 -8.60 9.36 -9.95
C CYS A 231 -8.28 9.77 -11.40
N VAL A 232 -7.65 10.93 -11.62
CA VAL A 232 -7.32 11.42 -12.97
C VAL A 232 -6.16 10.64 -13.59
N GLN A 233 -5.18 10.19 -12.80
CA GLN A 233 -4.14 9.29 -13.29
C GLN A 233 -4.70 7.91 -13.68
N ASP A 234 -5.63 7.36 -12.89
CA ASP A 234 -6.32 6.11 -13.21
C ASP A 234 -7.14 6.29 -14.52
N MET A 235 -7.91 7.39 -14.67
CA MET A 235 -8.61 7.71 -15.92
C MET A 235 -7.68 7.84 -17.14
N LEU A 236 -6.53 8.50 -16.98
CA LEU A 236 -5.50 8.66 -18.00
C LEU A 236 -4.83 7.33 -18.40
N GLU A 237 -4.74 6.37 -17.48
CA GLU A 237 -4.15 5.05 -17.74
C GLU A 237 -5.13 4.10 -18.42
N PHE A 238 -6.40 4.12 -18.04
CA PHE A 238 -7.41 3.17 -18.56
C PHE A 238 -8.14 3.64 -19.81
N PHE A 239 -8.40 4.95 -19.98
CA PHE A 239 -9.41 5.43 -20.95
C PHE A 239 -8.89 6.35 -22.05
N VAL A 240 -7.62 6.76 -22.03
CA VAL A 240 -7.08 7.69 -23.02
C VAL A 240 -5.86 7.12 -23.76
N ASP A 241 -5.93 7.10 -25.10
CA ASP A 241 -4.78 6.70 -25.91
C ASP A 241 -3.64 7.73 -25.75
N ARG A 242 -2.50 7.24 -25.23
CA ARG A 242 -1.30 8.04 -24.96
C ARG A 242 -0.80 8.80 -26.20
N ALA A 243 -1.17 8.40 -27.41
CA ALA A 243 -0.81 9.08 -28.65
C ALA A 243 -1.45 10.48 -28.81
N GLN A 244 -2.71 10.68 -28.39
CA GLN A 244 -3.37 11.99 -28.49
C GLN A 244 -2.80 12.99 -27.47
N VAL A 245 -2.79 12.63 -26.19
CA VAL A 245 -2.31 13.51 -25.09
C VAL A 245 -0.83 13.90 -25.26
N GLN A 246 -0.02 13.10 -25.95
CA GLN A 246 1.37 13.47 -26.26
C GLN A 246 1.54 14.59 -27.30
N LYS A 247 0.53 14.87 -28.15
CA LYS A 247 0.54 16.06 -29.01
C LYS A 247 0.28 17.31 -28.17
N SER A 248 -0.80 17.33 -27.38
CA SER A 248 -1.16 18.44 -26.49
C SER A 248 -0.04 18.77 -25.50
N ARG A 249 0.58 17.75 -24.89
CA ARG A 249 1.74 17.91 -23.99
C ARG A 249 2.96 18.57 -24.62
N ARG A 250 3.13 18.57 -25.95
CA ARG A 250 4.35 19.12 -26.58
C ARG A 250 4.30 20.64 -26.80
N SER A 251 3.11 21.25 -26.80
CA SER A 251 2.94 22.69 -27.01
C SER A 251 2.91 23.49 -25.69
N ALA A 252 2.36 22.94 -24.60
CA ALA A 252 2.21 23.66 -23.33
C ALA A 252 3.38 23.47 -22.32
N LEU A 253 4.06 22.33 -22.28
CA LEU A 253 4.96 21.98 -21.14
C LEU A 253 6.40 22.54 -21.19
N LYS A 254 6.73 23.48 -22.08
CA LYS A 254 8.08 24.08 -22.16
C LYS A 254 8.10 25.56 -21.78
N MET A 255 7.98 25.86 -20.47
CA MET A 255 8.65 27.01 -19.78
C MET A 255 8.21 27.24 -18.31
N LYS A 256 7.17 26.58 -17.77
CA LYS A 256 6.68 26.85 -16.39
C LYS A 256 6.91 25.75 -15.32
N HIS A 257 7.16 24.50 -15.70
CA HIS A 257 7.27 23.37 -14.75
C HIS A 257 8.51 23.31 -13.84
N ILE A 258 9.48 24.23 -13.98
CA ILE A 258 10.70 24.23 -13.15
C ILE A 258 10.52 25.11 -11.88
N ALA A 259 9.54 26.03 -11.87
CA ALA A 259 9.32 26.97 -10.76
C ALA A 259 8.01 26.72 -9.97
N ARG A 260 6.94 26.24 -10.61
CA ARG A 260 5.62 26.02 -9.98
C ARG A 260 5.55 24.66 -9.26
N LYS A 261 6.25 24.51 -8.11
CA LYS A 261 6.18 23.26 -7.31
C LYS A 261 6.08 23.38 -5.79
N ASP A 262 5.65 24.51 -5.26
CA ASP A 262 4.77 24.57 -4.09
C ASP A 262 3.47 25.28 -4.53
N SER A 263 2.31 25.17 -3.86
CA SER A 263 2.01 24.55 -2.55
C SER A 263 0.90 23.47 -2.63
N ARG A 264 0.61 22.76 -1.51
CA ARG A 264 -0.72 22.14 -1.27
C ARG A 264 -1.27 22.84 -0.02
N LYS A 265 -2.32 23.67 -0.17
CA LYS A 265 -3.11 24.13 1.00
C LYS A 265 -3.69 22.89 1.68
N LEU A 266 -3.62 22.85 3.01
CA LEU A 266 -4.44 21.90 3.79
C LEU A 266 -5.91 22.27 3.56
N SER A 267 -6.78 21.27 3.44
CA SER A 267 -8.22 21.50 3.46
C SER A 267 -8.66 21.94 4.86
N ASN A 268 -9.83 22.58 4.97
CA ASN A 268 -10.35 23.03 6.29
C ASN A 268 -10.64 21.87 7.27
N SER A 269 -10.56 20.60 6.83
CA SER A 269 -10.75 19.39 7.65
C SER A 269 -9.45 18.68 8.04
N ASP A 270 -8.29 19.15 7.55
CA ASP A 270 -6.97 18.57 7.83
C ASP A 270 -6.37 19.15 9.14
N THR A 271 -5.92 18.26 10.04
CA THR A 271 -5.30 18.64 11.31
C THR A 271 -3.77 18.50 11.29
N TYR A 272 -3.07 19.39 12.01
CA TYR A 272 -1.62 19.26 12.22
C TYR A 272 -1.33 18.14 13.23
N ALA A 273 -0.21 17.43 13.04
CA ALA A 273 0.15 16.32 13.92
C ALA A 273 0.48 16.80 15.35
N THR A 274 -0.28 16.33 16.34
CA THR A 274 0.07 16.54 17.74
C THR A 274 1.26 15.65 18.10
N SER A 275 2.32 16.26 18.63
CA SER A 275 3.57 15.55 18.96
C SER A 275 4.07 15.83 20.37
N THR A 276 4.67 14.81 20.99
CA THR A 276 5.45 14.98 22.23
C THR A 276 6.78 15.66 21.93
N THR A 277 7.41 16.22 22.96
CA THR A 277 8.72 16.89 22.85
C THR A 277 9.78 15.98 22.23
N LEU A 278 9.92 14.75 22.72
CA LEU A 278 10.89 13.76 22.23
C LEU A 278 10.67 13.43 20.74
N VAL A 279 9.42 13.17 20.34
CA VAL A 279 9.10 12.83 18.94
C VAL A 279 9.38 14.02 18.04
N ARG A 280 8.97 15.23 18.44
CA ARG A 280 9.22 16.47 17.68
C ARG A 280 10.71 16.72 17.50
N GLU A 281 11.51 16.63 18.56
CA GLU A 281 12.95 16.88 18.54
C GLU A 281 13.72 15.83 17.73
N PHE A 282 13.38 14.53 17.90
CA PHE A 282 13.94 13.45 17.10
C PHE A 282 13.79 13.73 15.60
N PHE A 283 12.57 14.09 15.19
CA PHE A 283 12.30 14.41 13.80
C PHE A 283 13.04 15.68 13.36
N GLU A 284 12.91 16.79 14.08
CA GLU A 284 13.56 18.06 13.70
C GLU A 284 15.09 17.99 13.63
N GLY A 285 15.73 17.20 14.49
CA GLY A 285 17.16 16.90 14.42
C GLY A 285 17.54 16.21 13.11
N MET A 286 16.93 15.04 12.83
CA MET A 286 17.18 14.26 11.61
C MET A 286 16.95 15.08 10.32
N PHE A 287 16.01 16.04 10.35
CA PHE A 287 15.70 16.86 9.18
C PHE A 287 16.70 18.00 8.93
N LYS A 288 17.31 18.59 9.98
CA LYS A 288 18.40 19.57 9.82
C LYS A 288 19.58 18.92 9.08
N GLU A 289 20.05 17.78 9.59
CA GLU A 289 21.14 17.01 8.99
C GLU A 289 20.87 16.62 7.53
N ALA A 290 19.64 16.23 7.20
CA ALA A 290 19.24 15.88 5.84
C ALA A 290 19.21 17.07 4.86
N ILE A 291 18.92 18.28 5.35
CA ILE A 291 18.96 19.52 4.56
C ILE A 291 20.42 19.93 4.32
N ASP A 292 21.24 19.95 5.37
CA ASP A 292 22.65 20.35 5.29
C ASP A 292 23.43 19.44 4.33
N ASN A 293 23.26 18.12 4.45
CA ASN A 293 23.82 17.12 3.52
C ASN A 293 23.41 17.31 2.04
N ASN A 294 22.24 17.90 1.78
CA ASN A 294 21.79 18.22 0.42
C ASN A 294 22.32 19.58 -0.07
N SER A 295 22.59 20.51 0.85
CA SER A 295 23.23 21.79 0.53
C SER A 295 24.69 21.58 0.06
N GLU A 296 25.45 20.71 0.72
CA GLU A 296 26.82 20.35 0.33
C GLU A 296 26.85 19.61 -1.02
N LYS A 297 25.91 18.68 -1.25
CA LYS A 297 25.77 17.99 -2.55
C LYS A 297 25.30 18.91 -3.67
N ARG A 298 24.76 20.10 -3.35
CA ARG A 298 24.47 21.17 -4.32
C ARG A 298 25.72 22.03 -4.56
N SER A 299 26.43 22.46 -3.52
CA SER A 299 27.64 23.29 -3.66
C SER A 299 28.73 22.58 -4.49
N ASP A 300 28.98 21.29 -4.23
CA ASP A 300 29.95 20.45 -4.96
C ASP A 300 29.51 20.12 -6.41
N LYS A 301 28.23 20.34 -6.76
CA LYS A 301 27.72 20.28 -8.14
C LYS A 301 27.80 21.63 -8.86
N SER A 302 27.57 22.74 -8.18
CA SER A 302 27.72 24.08 -8.76
C SER A 302 29.18 24.42 -9.10
N LEU A 303 30.15 23.90 -8.35
CA LEU A 303 31.58 24.17 -8.57
C LEU A 303 32.21 23.36 -9.73
N LYS A 304 31.51 22.38 -10.31
CA LYS A 304 32.04 21.51 -11.39
C LYS A 304 31.63 21.96 -12.81
N LYS A 305 31.18 23.21 -12.99
CA LYS A 305 30.68 23.74 -14.28
C LYS A 305 31.41 24.95 -14.85
N VAL A 306 32.68 25.17 -14.49
CA VAL A 306 33.55 26.16 -15.17
C VAL A 306 34.96 25.60 -15.43
N ASN A 307 35.44 25.73 -16.67
CA ASN A 307 36.81 25.57 -17.16
C ASN A 307 37.53 24.19 -17.09
N SER A 308 37.21 23.33 -18.06
CA SER A 308 38.10 22.25 -18.51
C SER A 308 39.19 22.77 -19.49
N LYS A 309 40.31 23.30 -18.97
CA LYS A 309 41.55 23.44 -19.76
C LYS A 309 42.76 22.95 -18.98
N GLN A 310 43.27 21.78 -19.36
CA GLN A 310 44.52 21.24 -18.82
C GLN A 310 45.70 22.13 -19.20
N LYS A 311 46.40 22.67 -18.20
CA LYS A 311 47.79 23.14 -18.34
C LYS A 311 48.63 22.49 -17.25
N ARG A 312 49.51 21.58 -17.65
CA ARG A 312 50.61 21.08 -16.82
C ARG A 312 51.58 22.22 -16.55
N THR A 313 51.74 22.63 -15.29
CA THR A 313 52.91 23.39 -14.84
C THR A 313 53.48 22.74 -13.59
N THR A 314 54.75 22.34 -13.68
CA THR A 314 55.53 21.79 -12.58
C THR A 314 56.19 22.92 -11.78
N LYS A 315 55.95 22.97 -10.47
CA LYS A 315 56.85 23.64 -9.52
C LYS A 315 57.18 22.69 -8.37
N LYS A 316 58.47 22.39 -8.22
CA LYS A 316 59.05 21.73 -7.05
C LYS A 316 59.46 22.81 -6.03
N LEU A 317 59.18 22.56 -4.76
CA LEU A 317 60.11 22.57 -3.61
C LEU A 317 59.28 21.99 -2.44
N ASN A 318 59.59 20.80 -1.92
CA ASN A 318 60.52 20.54 -0.79
C ASN A 318 60.09 21.26 0.50
N ASN A 319 59.86 20.62 1.65
CA ASN A 319 60.46 19.39 2.19
C ASN A 319 59.51 18.47 2.98
N ASN A 320 59.89 17.18 3.05
CA ASN A 320 59.62 16.20 4.11
C ASN A 320 58.17 15.87 4.53
N ILE A 321 57.67 14.71 4.08
CA ILE A 321 57.69 13.44 4.83
C ILE A 321 57.37 12.30 3.85
N HIS A 322 58.07 11.16 3.96
CA HIS A 322 57.88 10.01 3.06
C HIS A 322 56.84 9.02 3.59
N TRP A 323 55.90 8.62 2.74
CA TRP A 323 55.18 7.34 2.85
C TRP A 323 55.32 6.58 1.54
N HIS A 324 55.67 5.28 1.62
CA HIS A 324 56.03 4.49 0.43
C HIS A 324 54.82 3.95 -0.33
N ARG A 325 54.96 3.92 -1.66
CA ARG A 325 53.92 3.49 -2.61
C ARG A 325 53.68 1.99 -2.59
N LYS A 326 52.47 1.57 -2.24
CA LYS A 326 51.62 0.65 -3.03
C LYS A 326 50.17 0.68 -2.50
N ALA A 327 49.47 1.76 -2.81
CA ALA A 327 48.03 1.86 -2.55
C ALA A 327 47.26 1.28 -3.75
N THR A 328 46.76 0.05 -3.60
CA THR A 328 45.78 -0.55 -4.51
C THR A 328 44.62 -1.10 -3.68
N HIS A 329 43.74 -0.20 -3.24
CA HIS A 329 42.29 -0.41 -3.14
C HIS A 329 41.62 0.94 -2.86
N THR A 330 40.93 1.46 -3.86
CA THR A 330 39.95 2.53 -3.69
C THR A 330 38.72 1.95 -3.00
N ASP A 331 38.48 2.34 -1.74
CA ASP A 331 37.18 2.44 -1.03
C ASP A 331 37.41 2.38 0.50
N ILE A 332 37.78 3.51 1.10
CA ILE A 332 38.17 3.61 2.54
C ILE A 332 37.08 4.32 3.37
N TYR A 333 35.80 4.11 3.03
CA TYR A 333 34.65 4.64 3.81
C TYR A 333 33.50 3.62 3.95
N SER A 334 33.81 2.33 4.01
CA SER A 334 32.82 1.29 4.38
C SER A 334 33.45 0.24 5.28
N ARG A 335 32.63 -0.30 6.20
CA ARG A 335 32.99 -1.14 7.36
C ARG A 335 33.66 -0.38 8.50
N ILE A 336 32.89 -0.10 9.56
CA ILE A 336 33.44 0.26 10.86
C ILE A 336 32.92 -0.74 11.89
N THR A 337 33.73 -1.77 12.11
CA THR A 337 33.51 -2.84 13.08
C THR A 337 34.13 -2.48 14.42
N TYR A 338 33.39 -2.66 15.51
CA TYR A 338 33.86 -2.35 16.87
C TYR A 338 33.95 -3.61 17.75
N TYR A 339 34.77 -3.53 18.79
CA TYR A 339 35.28 -4.67 19.55
C TYR A 339 34.92 -4.53 21.04
N SER A 340 34.43 -5.60 21.67
CA SER A 340 34.44 -5.72 23.14
C SER A 340 34.83 -7.13 23.59
N SER A 341 35.41 -7.20 24.80
CA SER A 341 36.19 -8.31 25.36
C SER A 341 37.46 -8.66 24.57
N VAL A 342 38.50 -9.02 25.32
CA VAL A 342 39.77 -9.57 24.82
C VAL A 342 40.19 -10.66 25.79
N LYS A 343 39.96 -11.93 25.42
CA LYS A 343 40.52 -13.07 26.15
C LYS A 343 41.88 -13.41 25.55
N ILE A 344 42.95 -13.18 26.32
CA ILE A 344 44.33 -13.51 25.92
C ILE A 344 44.60 -14.96 26.28
N SER A 345 44.86 -15.80 25.29
CA SER A 345 45.42 -17.14 25.48
C SER A 345 46.91 -17.14 25.14
N ASP A 346 47.77 -17.33 26.14
CA ASP A 346 49.17 -17.73 25.89
C ASP A 346 49.17 -19.26 25.68
N THR A 347 49.34 -19.68 24.43
CA THR A 347 49.75 -21.05 24.11
C THR A 347 51.26 -21.08 23.94
N GLU A 348 51.90 -22.24 24.14
CA GLU A 348 53.36 -22.36 24.21
C GLU A 348 54.11 -21.99 22.90
N ASN A 349 53.38 -21.66 21.83
CA ASN A 349 53.89 -21.20 20.53
C ASN A 349 53.48 -19.75 20.19
N LYS A 350 54.07 -18.78 20.91
CA LYS A 350 54.40 -17.38 20.50
C LYS A 350 53.36 -16.43 19.87
N GLU A 351 52.19 -16.85 19.43
CA GLU A 351 51.17 -15.96 18.86
C GLU A 351 50.07 -15.63 19.88
N LYS A 352 49.92 -14.33 20.19
CA LYS A 352 48.93 -13.84 21.14
C LYS A 352 47.64 -13.48 20.43
N PHE A 353 46.55 -14.16 20.82
CA PHE A 353 45.22 -13.93 20.29
C PHE A 353 44.31 -13.24 21.30
N ALA A 354 43.35 -12.48 20.78
CA ALA A 354 42.20 -11.95 21.47
C ALA A 354 40.93 -12.61 20.92
N HIS A 355 40.12 -13.22 21.79
CA HIS A 355 38.73 -13.50 21.44
C HIS A 355 37.93 -12.19 21.44
N ILE A 356 37.22 -11.92 20.35
CA ILE A 356 36.52 -10.67 20.06
C ILE A 356 35.03 -10.92 19.84
N HIS A 357 34.20 -10.06 20.43
CA HIS A 357 32.77 -9.96 20.17
C HIS A 357 32.49 -8.76 19.26
N TRP A 358 31.71 -8.97 18.19
CA TRP A 358 31.46 -7.98 17.15
C TRP A 358 30.23 -7.11 17.41
N PHE A 359 30.38 -5.79 17.20
CA PHE A 359 29.28 -4.83 17.11
C PHE A 359 29.16 -4.31 15.68
N CYS A 360 27.94 -4.01 15.22
CA CYS A 360 27.71 -3.24 14.00
C CYS A 360 27.30 -1.80 14.33
N HIS A 361 27.75 -0.85 13.51
CA HIS A 361 27.25 0.51 13.55
C HIS A 361 25.80 0.57 13.01
N GLY A 362 24.97 1.47 13.52
CA GLY A 362 23.57 1.58 13.10
C GLY A 362 23.35 1.71 11.59
N SER A 363 24.32 2.27 10.86
CA SER A 363 24.26 2.42 9.39
C SER A 363 24.33 1.10 8.62
N GLU A 364 24.81 0.02 9.25
CA GLU A 364 24.86 -1.33 8.67
C GLU A 364 23.57 -2.14 8.94
N THR A 365 22.66 -1.59 9.75
CA THR A 365 21.34 -2.16 10.04
C THR A 365 20.28 -1.70 9.02
N VAL A 366 19.03 -2.12 9.20
CA VAL A 366 17.87 -1.61 8.42
C VAL A 366 17.74 -0.08 8.46
N LEU A 367 18.15 0.58 9.55
CA LEU A 367 18.05 2.03 9.75
C LEU A 367 18.87 2.81 8.71
N LYS A 368 20.04 2.29 8.31
CA LYS A 368 20.99 2.99 7.43
C LYS A 368 21.29 4.40 7.97
N GLY A 369 21.24 5.43 7.13
CA GLY A 369 21.54 6.83 7.51
C GLY A 369 20.49 7.54 8.37
N THR A 370 19.77 6.83 9.26
CA THR A 370 18.92 7.42 10.31
C THR A 370 19.16 6.83 11.70
N CYS A 371 20.25 6.10 11.89
CA CYS A 371 20.79 5.87 13.22
C CYS A 371 21.54 7.11 13.71
N ASP A 372 21.64 7.27 15.03
CA ASP A 372 22.61 8.16 15.65
C ASP A 372 24.04 7.69 15.33
N HIS A 373 24.96 8.61 15.04
CA HIS A 373 26.35 8.32 14.72
C HIS A 373 27.16 7.66 15.85
N HIS A 374 26.68 7.76 17.10
CA HIS A 374 27.30 7.12 18.26
C HIS A 374 26.62 5.79 18.63
N GLN A 375 25.54 5.41 17.93
CA GLN A 375 24.77 4.20 18.23
C GLN A 375 25.31 2.97 17.49
N ILE A 376 25.69 1.97 18.29
CA ILE A 376 26.11 0.65 17.81
C ILE A 376 25.21 -0.43 18.41
N PHE A 377 25.15 -1.57 17.75
CA PHE A 377 24.32 -2.71 18.14
C PHE A 377 25.18 -3.96 18.30
N MET A 378 24.85 -4.77 19.31
CA MET A 378 25.49 -6.07 19.54
C MET A 378 25.07 -7.07 18.46
N ARG A 379 25.97 -7.95 18.01
CA ARG A 379 25.64 -9.08 17.12
C ARG A 379 26.10 -10.39 17.78
N TYR A 380 25.42 -11.50 17.50
CA TYR A 380 25.86 -12.83 17.92
C TYR A 380 27.05 -13.38 17.09
N ASP A 381 28.00 -12.50 16.76
CA ASP A 381 29.21 -12.79 16.01
C ASP A 381 30.46 -12.58 16.86
N CYS A 382 31.41 -13.49 16.72
CA CYS A 382 32.66 -13.49 17.46
C CYS A 382 33.73 -14.31 16.74
N GLU A 383 35.00 -13.94 16.93
CA GLU A 383 36.15 -14.62 16.33
C GLU A 383 37.42 -14.47 17.19
N ASN A 384 38.47 -15.23 16.86
CA ASN A 384 39.79 -15.09 17.48
C ASN A 384 40.73 -14.31 16.54
N VAL A 385 41.33 -13.22 17.01
CA VAL A 385 42.15 -12.30 16.22
C VAL A 385 43.53 -12.13 16.85
N SER A 386 44.60 -12.09 16.06
CA SER A 386 45.93 -11.72 16.59
C SER A 386 45.91 -10.28 17.15
N LEU A 387 46.61 -10.04 18.26
CA LEU A 387 46.72 -8.71 18.88
C LEU A 387 47.28 -7.64 17.92
N ASP A 388 48.10 -8.02 16.94
CA ASP A 388 48.70 -7.09 15.97
C ASP A 388 47.68 -6.40 15.05
N LYS A 389 46.44 -6.91 15.00
CA LYS A 389 45.34 -6.32 14.22
C LYS A 389 44.52 -5.29 15.01
N ILE A 390 44.80 -5.09 16.30
CA ILE A 390 44.05 -4.15 17.15
C ILE A 390 44.58 -2.72 16.93
N ILE A 391 43.72 -1.84 16.42
CA ILE A 391 44.09 -0.45 16.05
C ILE A 391 44.16 0.46 17.29
N ARG A 392 43.11 0.47 18.13
CA ARG A 392 43.01 1.29 19.33
C ARG A 392 42.00 0.75 20.33
N LYS A 393 42.06 1.25 21.58
CA LYS A 393 40.99 1.10 22.57
C LYS A 393 39.84 2.07 22.25
N VAL A 394 38.62 1.64 22.57
CA VAL A 394 37.35 2.38 22.43
C VAL A 394 36.56 2.20 23.73
N THR A 395 35.79 3.22 24.14
CA THR A 395 34.88 3.14 25.31
C THR A 395 33.43 3.04 24.82
N ILE A 396 32.76 1.94 25.18
CA ILE A 396 31.36 1.67 24.83
C ILE A 396 30.53 1.66 26.12
N ARG A 397 29.44 2.44 26.17
CA ARG A 397 28.46 2.42 27.26
C ARG A 397 27.33 1.44 26.92
N LEU A 398 27.13 0.43 27.76
CA LEU A 398 26.04 -0.53 27.66
C LEU A 398 24.87 -0.09 28.54
N TYR A 399 23.67 0.02 27.96
CA TYR A 399 22.44 0.29 28.71
C TYR A 399 21.60 -0.99 28.83
N CYS A 400 21.66 -1.63 30.01
CA CYS A 400 20.82 -2.78 30.33
C CYS A 400 19.52 -2.33 31.01
N ASN A 401 18.38 -2.53 30.33
CA ASN A 401 17.00 -2.53 30.85
C ASN A 401 16.51 -1.37 31.75
N SER A 402 17.22 -0.24 31.86
CA SER A 402 16.65 0.97 32.46
C SER A 402 15.69 1.66 31.47
N VAL A 403 14.44 1.85 31.91
CA VAL A 403 13.48 2.73 31.23
C VAL A 403 13.99 4.15 31.38
N CYS A 404 14.69 4.65 30.36
CA CYS A 404 15.25 6.00 30.36
C CYS A 404 14.12 7.03 30.25
N SER A 405 13.65 7.47 31.42
CA SER A 405 12.65 8.52 31.58
C SER A 405 13.25 9.90 31.29
N GLY A 406 13.51 10.18 30.01
CA GLY A 406 13.71 11.52 29.44
C GLY A 406 14.88 12.37 29.94
N ALA A 407 15.66 11.90 30.92
CA ALA A 407 16.78 12.65 31.48
C ALA A 407 17.97 12.65 30.51
N GLU A 408 18.45 13.85 30.16
CA GLU A 408 19.78 14.03 29.59
C GLU A 408 20.80 13.55 30.64
N VAL A 409 21.52 12.47 30.31
CA VAL A 409 22.58 11.93 31.16
C VAL A 409 23.91 12.50 30.70
N ASP A 410 24.67 13.11 31.61
CA ASP A 410 25.94 13.76 31.32
C ASP A 410 26.88 12.88 30.49
N ASN A 411 27.43 13.50 29.44
CA ASN A 411 27.88 12.83 28.24
C ASN A 411 29.41 12.84 28.07
N GLU A 412 30.16 12.97 29.18
CA GLU A 412 31.54 13.50 29.12
C GLU A 412 32.67 12.48 28.82
N ASP A 413 32.42 11.17 28.65
CA ASP A 413 33.52 10.17 28.55
C ASP A 413 33.26 8.91 27.67
N CYS A 414 32.20 8.85 26.86
CA CYS A 414 31.85 7.63 26.10
C CYS A 414 31.76 7.89 24.59
N GLU A 415 32.52 7.14 23.79
CA GLU A 415 32.53 7.29 22.33
C GLU A 415 31.33 6.63 21.65
N PHE A 416 30.80 5.53 22.20
CA PHE A 416 29.68 4.80 21.60
C PHE A 416 28.69 4.29 22.65
N ILE A 417 27.44 4.14 22.22
CA ILE A 417 26.30 3.69 23.02
C ILE A 417 25.71 2.43 22.38
N CYS A 418 25.45 1.42 23.20
CA CYS A 418 24.73 0.20 22.79
C CYS A 418 23.64 -0.15 23.81
N ASN A 419 22.41 -0.34 23.31
CA ASN A 419 21.24 -0.70 24.11
C ASN A 419 20.46 -1.92 23.60
N LYS A 420 20.79 -2.44 22.40
CA LYS A 420 20.08 -3.55 21.75
C LYS A 420 21.02 -4.50 21.02
N VAL A 421 20.58 -5.75 20.85
CA VAL A 421 21.13 -6.72 19.88
C VAL A 421 20.42 -6.51 18.54
N TYR A 422 21.17 -6.59 17.43
CA TYR A 422 20.62 -6.57 16.08
C TYR A 422 20.78 -7.95 15.41
N LEU A 423 19.65 -8.55 15.00
CA LEU A 423 19.61 -9.81 14.27
C LEU A 423 19.58 -9.53 12.76
N SER A 424 20.71 -9.70 12.07
CA SER A 424 20.82 -9.31 10.66
C SER A 424 19.98 -10.14 9.68
N GLU A 425 19.58 -11.36 10.05
CA GLU A 425 18.78 -12.26 9.22
C GLU A 425 17.29 -11.84 9.16
N THR A 426 16.76 -11.39 10.30
CA THR A 426 15.35 -10.97 10.44
C THR A 426 15.16 -9.45 10.48
N GLY A 427 16.24 -8.69 10.70
CA GLY A 427 16.20 -7.23 10.89
C GLY A 427 15.69 -6.79 12.27
N HIS A 428 15.56 -7.71 13.23
CA HIS A 428 15.01 -7.44 14.56
C HIS A 428 15.99 -6.71 15.49
N PHE A 429 15.45 -5.94 16.44
CA PHE A 429 16.17 -5.32 17.54
C PHE A 429 15.64 -5.85 18.87
N GLU A 430 16.50 -6.52 19.63
CA GLU A 430 16.13 -7.18 20.90
C GLU A 430 16.92 -6.58 22.07
N ASN A 431 16.46 -6.77 23.30
CA ASN A 431 17.19 -6.33 24.48
C ASN A 431 18.56 -7.05 24.57
N LEU A 432 19.54 -6.37 25.18
CA LEU A 432 20.81 -7.00 25.49
C LEU A 432 20.58 -8.20 26.43
N PRO A 433 21.24 -9.34 26.20
CA PRO A 433 21.14 -10.49 27.09
C PRO A 433 21.69 -10.14 28.47
N GLU A 434 21.20 -10.82 29.51
CA GLU A 434 21.72 -10.66 30.87
C GLU A 434 23.17 -11.15 30.93
N ILE A 435 24.10 -10.21 31.05
CA ILE A 435 25.54 -10.49 31.20
C ILE A 435 25.81 -10.66 32.70
N ASP A 436 26.15 -11.88 33.13
CA ASP A 436 26.65 -12.13 34.49
C ASP A 436 27.98 -11.37 34.66
N THR A 437 27.99 -10.34 35.53
CA THR A 437 29.12 -9.42 35.73
C THR A 437 30.14 -9.91 36.76
N ASP A 438 29.98 -11.13 37.28
CA ASP A 438 30.91 -11.79 38.21
C ASP A 438 32.29 -12.02 37.57
N VAL A 439 33.20 -11.05 37.78
CA VAL A 439 34.59 -11.02 37.28
C VAL A 439 35.44 -12.22 37.74
N THR A 440 34.95 -12.99 38.72
CA THR A 440 35.61 -14.16 39.31
C THR A 440 35.33 -15.47 38.57
N LYS A 441 34.32 -15.52 37.69
CA LYS A 441 34.07 -16.67 36.80
C LYS A 441 34.78 -16.46 35.47
N THR A 442 35.25 -17.54 34.85
CA THR A 442 35.88 -17.49 33.52
C THR A 442 34.92 -16.87 32.50
N ILE A 443 35.21 -15.66 32.03
CA ILE A 443 34.40 -14.91 31.06
C ILE A 443 34.11 -15.82 29.86
N ARG A 444 32.84 -16.20 29.71
CA ARG A 444 32.31 -17.01 28.61
C ARG A 444 31.68 -16.05 27.59
N CYS A 445 31.99 -16.24 26.31
CA CYS A 445 31.52 -15.30 25.29
C CYS A 445 30.06 -15.57 24.97
N VAL A 446 29.21 -14.55 25.13
CA VAL A 446 27.76 -14.66 24.85
C VAL A 446 27.47 -15.11 23.43
N SER A 447 28.27 -14.68 22.44
CA SER A 447 28.13 -15.14 21.04
C SER A 447 28.58 -16.60 20.86
N CYS A 448 29.60 -17.07 21.57
CA CYS A 448 29.93 -18.50 21.60
C CYS A 448 28.81 -19.31 22.25
N ASP A 449 28.24 -18.85 23.37
CA ASP A 449 27.15 -19.55 24.05
C ASP A 449 25.86 -19.55 23.23
N PHE A 450 25.61 -18.50 22.44
CA PHE A 450 24.52 -18.45 21.47
C PHE A 450 24.75 -19.43 20.31
N LYS A 451 25.96 -19.47 19.73
CA LYS A 451 26.32 -20.43 18.69
C LYS A 451 26.28 -21.87 19.20
N GLU A 452 26.79 -22.15 20.40
CA GLU A 452 26.70 -23.47 21.06
C GLU A 452 25.23 -23.87 21.31
N LYS A 453 24.34 -22.91 21.60
CA LYS A 453 22.89 -23.15 21.70
C LYS A 453 22.23 -23.41 20.34
N GLN A 454 22.65 -22.73 19.26
CA GLN A 454 22.17 -23.00 17.89
C GLN A 454 22.68 -24.34 17.36
N GLU A 455 23.97 -24.65 17.53
CA GLU A 455 24.54 -25.95 17.16
C GLU A 455 23.87 -27.10 17.93
N LYS A 456 23.43 -26.86 19.18
CA LYS A 456 22.60 -27.79 19.95
C LYS A 456 21.18 -27.99 19.42
N GLN A 457 20.70 -27.22 18.43
CA GLN A 457 19.42 -27.46 17.72
C GLN A 457 19.51 -28.61 16.71
N THR A 458 20.72 -29.15 16.46
CA THR A 458 20.93 -30.39 15.69
C THR A 458 20.23 -31.58 16.33
N THR A 459 19.88 -32.56 15.49
CA THR A 459 19.16 -33.78 15.87
C THR A 459 19.97 -34.60 16.88
N LYS A 460 19.36 -35.00 18.00
CA LYS A 460 20.01 -35.85 19.03
C LYS A 460 19.17 -37.07 19.33
N LEU A 461 19.84 -38.18 19.58
CA LEU A 461 19.22 -39.43 20.02
C LEU A 461 19.16 -39.46 21.55
N GLY A 462 18.08 -40.04 22.08
CA GLY A 462 17.90 -40.28 23.52
C GLY A 462 18.15 -41.73 23.90
N GLU A 463 17.25 -42.33 24.68
CA GLU A 463 17.42 -43.67 25.24
C GLU A 463 17.34 -44.77 24.17
N GLU A 464 18.30 -45.70 24.15
CA GLU A 464 18.28 -46.89 23.30
C GLU A 464 17.29 -47.94 23.84
N ILE A 465 16.48 -48.52 22.96
CA ILE A 465 15.51 -49.59 23.30
C ILE A 465 16.10 -50.97 23.00
N GLY A 466 16.88 -51.10 21.93
CA GLY A 466 17.45 -52.38 21.53
C GLY A 466 18.12 -52.35 20.17
N ASN A 467 18.81 -53.45 19.85
CA ASN A 467 19.52 -53.64 18.59
C ASN A 467 18.86 -54.77 17.79
N THR A 468 18.52 -54.51 16.53
CA THR A 468 18.09 -55.52 15.55
C THR A 468 19.19 -55.73 14.53
N CYS A 469 19.21 -56.87 13.84
CA CYS A 469 20.28 -57.21 12.87
C CYS A 469 20.47 -56.20 11.73
N SER A 470 19.55 -55.26 11.55
CA SER A 470 19.56 -54.23 10.49
C SER A 470 19.40 -52.78 10.98
N ALA A 471 19.18 -52.52 12.28
CA ALA A 471 19.08 -51.16 12.83
C ALA A 471 19.13 -51.10 14.38
N LEU A 472 19.70 -50.01 14.91
CA LEU A 472 19.60 -49.61 16.33
C LEU A 472 18.32 -48.80 16.56
N GLN A 473 17.54 -49.15 17.58
CA GLN A 473 16.25 -48.51 17.91
C GLN A 473 16.32 -47.64 19.16
N TYR A 474 15.62 -46.50 19.11
CA TYR A 474 15.60 -45.46 20.14
C TYR A 474 14.17 -45.16 20.61
N LYS A 475 14.05 -44.70 21.86
CA LYS A 475 12.78 -44.34 22.51
C LYS A 475 12.31 -42.94 22.17
N ASN A 476 13.26 -42.03 22.00
CA ASN A 476 13.03 -40.63 21.75
C ASN A 476 14.18 -40.00 20.94
N VAL A 477 13.83 -38.95 20.20
CA VAL A 477 14.74 -38.13 19.40
C VAL A 477 14.44 -36.66 19.67
N CYS A 478 15.46 -35.83 19.76
CA CYS A 478 15.31 -34.39 19.80
C CYS A 478 15.50 -33.82 18.38
N ILE A 479 14.51 -33.07 17.89
CA ILE A 479 14.52 -32.40 16.58
C ILE A 479 14.22 -30.92 16.86
N LYS A 480 15.07 -29.99 16.39
CA LYS A 480 14.87 -28.53 16.56
C LYS A 480 14.60 -28.09 18.02
N ASN A 481 15.32 -28.67 18.99
CA ASN A 481 15.14 -28.49 20.45
C ASN A 481 13.84 -29.06 21.08
N GLU A 482 12.95 -29.71 20.32
CA GLU A 482 11.80 -30.43 20.88
C GLU A 482 12.07 -31.93 20.97
N TRP A 483 11.51 -32.60 21.98
CA TRP A 483 11.63 -34.05 22.15
C TRP A 483 10.40 -34.77 21.61
N TYR A 484 10.67 -35.77 20.77
CA TYR A 484 9.69 -36.63 20.11
C TYR A 484 9.89 -38.06 20.61
N SER A 485 8.82 -38.69 21.08
CA SER A 485 8.79 -40.05 21.62
C SER A 485 7.91 -40.96 20.76
N LEU A 486 7.96 -42.27 20.99
CA LEU A 486 7.01 -43.22 20.39
C LEU A 486 5.56 -42.79 20.69
N LYS A 487 4.67 -42.94 19.71
CA LYS A 487 3.27 -42.48 19.66
C LYS A 487 3.03 -40.98 19.53
N ASP A 488 4.05 -40.12 19.60
CA ASP A 488 3.87 -38.70 19.28
C ASP A 488 3.43 -38.52 17.83
N CYS A 489 2.60 -37.51 17.58
CA CYS A 489 2.16 -37.13 16.24
C CYS A 489 3.00 -35.96 15.71
N VAL A 490 3.32 -36.01 14.42
CA VAL A 490 4.24 -35.07 13.76
C VAL A 490 3.64 -34.48 12.50
N LEU A 491 3.90 -33.18 12.30
CA LEU A 491 3.73 -32.48 11.04
C LEU A 491 4.96 -32.69 10.16
N LEU A 492 4.71 -33.00 8.89
CA LEU A 492 5.73 -33.30 7.89
C LEU A 492 5.64 -32.32 6.73
N ALA A 493 6.76 -32.12 6.05
CA ALA A 493 6.78 -31.35 4.81
C ALA A 493 5.79 -31.94 3.79
N ALA A 494 5.21 -31.08 2.95
CA ALA A 494 4.36 -31.52 1.86
C ALA A 494 5.10 -32.55 0.97
N GLU A 495 4.37 -33.52 0.44
CA GLU A 495 4.92 -34.57 -0.45
C GLU A 495 6.03 -35.45 0.17
N THR A 496 6.15 -35.52 1.50
CA THR A 496 7.06 -36.45 2.20
C THR A 496 6.75 -37.93 1.91
N PHE A 497 5.47 -38.27 1.68
CA PHE A 497 5.05 -39.58 1.19
C PHE A 497 3.93 -39.47 0.16
N GLU A 498 3.76 -40.48 -0.68
CA GLU A 498 2.64 -40.56 -1.61
C GLU A 498 1.31 -40.78 -0.85
N CYS A 499 0.32 -39.94 -1.19
CA CYS A 499 -1.09 -40.13 -0.86
C CYS A 499 -1.85 -40.50 -2.12
N PHE A 500 -2.86 -41.36 -2.01
CA PHE A 500 -3.79 -41.63 -3.11
C PHE A 500 -4.65 -40.38 -3.37
N ASN A 501 -4.31 -39.61 -4.41
CA ASN A 501 -4.91 -38.30 -4.65
C ASN A 501 -5.86 -38.34 -5.85
N VAL A 502 -7.15 -38.54 -5.58
CA VAL A 502 -8.19 -38.77 -6.61
C VAL A 502 -8.30 -37.59 -7.58
N PHE A 503 -8.04 -36.37 -7.10
CA PHE A 503 -8.21 -35.12 -7.87
C PHE A 503 -7.22 -34.98 -9.03
N LYS A 504 -6.01 -35.54 -8.94
CA LYS A 504 -4.99 -35.46 -10.02
C LYS A 504 -5.42 -36.15 -11.33
N MET A 505 -6.55 -36.88 -11.36
CA MET A 505 -7.05 -37.56 -12.56
C MET A 505 -8.04 -36.73 -13.42
N GLN A 506 -8.56 -35.59 -12.95
CA GLN A 506 -9.62 -34.86 -13.66
C GLN A 506 -9.15 -33.64 -14.49
N ASP A 507 -7.97 -33.08 -14.22
CA ASP A 507 -7.47 -31.86 -14.90
C ASP A 507 -7.05 -32.04 -16.38
N GLN A 508 -7.17 -33.24 -16.96
CA GLN A 508 -6.81 -33.50 -18.37
C GLN A 508 -7.97 -33.36 -19.37
N VAL A 509 -9.05 -32.66 -19.02
CA VAL A 509 -10.11 -32.30 -19.99
C VAL A 509 -9.92 -30.87 -20.48
N SER A 510 -8.96 -30.68 -21.39
CA SER A 510 -8.84 -29.46 -22.19
C SER A 510 -10.04 -29.36 -23.15
N LEU A 511 -11.08 -28.65 -22.71
CA LEU A 511 -12.20 -28.24 -23.56
C LEU A 511 -11.76 -27.13 -24.53
N GLU A 512 -10.97 -27.52 -25.53
CA GLU A 512 -10.77 -26.76 -26.78
C GLU A 512 -12.08 -26.78 -27.59
N ASN A 513 -13.05 -26.00 -27.13
CA ASN A 513 -14.14 -25.58 -27.98
C ASN A 513 -13.60 -24.46 -28.89
N ASP A 514 -13.70 -24.62 -30.22
CA ASP A 514 -13.51 -23.50 -31.14
C ASP A 514 -14.59 -22.44 -30.87
N PHE A 515 -14.20 -21.25 -30.40
CA PHE A 515 -15.12 -20.16 -30.12
C PHE A 515 -15.18 -19.19 -31.30
N ASP A 516 -16.38 -18.75 -31.66
CA ASP A 516 -16.59 -17.78 -32.73
C ASP A 516 -16.08 -16.39 -32.31
N GLU A 517 -14.95 -15.98 -32.88
CA GLU A 517 -14.34 -14.65 -32.68
C GLU A 517 -15.23 -13.49 -33.16
N SER A 518 -16.24 -13.75 -34.01
CA SER A 518 -17.21 -12.72 -34.41
C SER A 518 -18.26 -12.42 -33.34
N ILE A 519 -18.48 -13.36 -32.40
CA ILE A 519 -19.38 -13.20 -31.26
C ILE A 519 -18.61 -12.75 -30.02
N PHE A 520 -17.41 -13.31 -29.81
CA PHE A 520 -16.57 -13.02 -28.65
C PHE A 520 -15.28 -12.30 -29.06
N THR A 521 -15.42 -11.10 -29.64
CA THR A 521 -14.34 -10.34 -30.28
C THR A 521 -13.12 -10.08 -29.42
N GLU A 522 -13.26 -9.95 -28.09
CA GLU A 522 -12.15 -9.73 -27.16
C GLU A 522 -11.61 -11.00 -26.49
N LYS A 523 -12.12 -12.20 -26.86
CA LYS A 523 -11.72 -13.45 -26.22
C LYS A 523 -10.24 -13.79 -26.43
N TYR A 524 -9.64 -13.38 -27.55
CA TYR A 524 -8.21 -13.56 -27.83
C TYR A 524 -7.30 -13.02 -26.71
N ARG A 525 -7.76 -12.01 -25.94
CA ARG A 525 -7.03 -11.47 -24.78
C ARG A 525 -6.87 -12.47 -23.63
N LYS A 526 -7.69 -13.52 -23.58
CA LYS A 526 -7.61 -14.62 -22.60
C LYS A 526 -6.80 -15.82 -23.10
N SER A 527 -6.39 -15.84 -24.37
CA SER A 527 -5.74 -17.00 -25.00
C SER A 527 -4.24 -17.14 -24.70
N PHE A 528 -3.66 -16.22 -23.92
CA PHE A 528 -2.30 -16.35 -23.41
C PHE A 528 -2.32 -16.96 -22.01
N SER A 529 -1.59 -18.08 -21.86
CA SER A 529 -1.37 -18.87 -20.63
C SER A 529 -0.85 -18.08 -19.43
N ASP A 530 -0.36 -16.85 -19.66
CA ASP A 530 0.55 -16.16 -18.75
C ASP A 530 -0.16 -15.21 -17.78
N PHE A 531 -1.49 -15.04 -17.90
CA PHE A 531 -2.25 -14.07 -17.10
C PHE A 531 -2.90 -14.61 -15.81
N ILE A 532 -2.96 -15.93 -15.61
CA ILE A 532 -3.45 -16.51 -14.35
C ILE A 532 -2.31 -16.50 -13.31
N THR A 533 -2.00 -15.31 -12.80
CA THR A 533 -1.03 -15.16 -11.70
C THR A 533 -1.66 -15.62 -10.38
N GLY A 534 -1.29 -16.81 -9.91
CA GLY A 534 -1.79 -17.40 -8.66
C GLY A 534 -3.04 -18.23 -8.86
N SER A 535 -2.95 -19.24 -9.72
CA SER A 535 -3.95 -20.32 -9.77
C SER A 535 -3.92 -21.12 -8.47
N LEU A 536 -5.02 -21.79 -8.12
CA LEU A 536 -5.05 -22.72 -6.98
C LEU A 536 -4.00 -23.83 -7.12
N SER A 537 -3.63 -24.18 -8.36
CA SER A 537 -2.56 -25.14 -8.70
C SER A 537 -1.16 -24.72 -8.22
N ASP A 538 -0.92 -23.44 -7.94
CA ASP A 538 0.37 -22.93 -7.49
C ASP A 538 0.51 -22.99 -5.95
N ALA A 539 -0.57 -23.30 -5.23
CA ALA A 539 -0.55 -23.43 -3.78
C ALA A 539 0.07 -24.78 -3.37
N PRO A 540 1.06 -24.82 -2.47
CA PRO A 540 1.62 -26.07 -2.00
C PRO A 540 0.59 -26.86 -1.20
N SER A 541 0.65 -28.20 -1.31
CA SER A 541 -0.18 -29.09 -0.49
C SER A 541 0.04 -28.84 1.01
N PRO A 542 -0.97 -29.05 1.87
CA PRO A 542 -0.82 -28.89 3.31
C PRO A 542 0.20 -29.88 3.89
N ALA A 543 0.69 -29.58 5.10
CA ALA A 543 1.57 -30.47 5.84
C ALA A 543 0.92 -31.85 6.02
N GLN A 544 1.70 -32.90 5.73
CA GLN A 544 1.31 -34.28 5.93
C GLN A 544 1.45 -34.65 7.41
N ILE A 545 0.70 -35.66 7.86
CA ILE A 545 0.58 -36.00 9.28
C ILE A 545 0.89 -37.48 9.48
N GLY A 546 1.65 -37.79 10.53
CA GLY A 546 1.95 -39.17 10.91
C GLY A 546 2.16 -39.33 12.42
N GLN A 547 2.00 -40.55 12.91
CA GLN A 547 2.32 -40.94 14.30
C GLN A 547 3.58 -41.79 14.34
N ILE A 548 4.53 -41.46 15.21
CA ILE A 548 5.81 -42.18 15.36
C ILE A 548 5.55 -43.59 15.91
N LYS A 549 5.92 -44.60 15.12
CA LYS A 549 5.83 -46.02 15.45
C LYS A 549 7.17 -46.58 15.93
N SER A 550 8.27 -46.21 15.26
CA SER A 550 9.63 -46.54 15.70
C SER A 550 10.64 -45.46 15.28
N ILE A 551 11.73 -45.33 16.05
CA ILE A 551 12.84 -44.40 15.79
C ILE A 551 14.09 -45.26 15.66
N PHE A 552 14.85 -45.10 14.57
CA PHE A 552 16.03 -45.92 14.33
C PHE A 552 17.10 -45.22 13.51
N VAL A 553 18.33 -45.70 13.61
CA VAL A 553 19.44 -45.28 12.73
C VAL A 553 19.63 -46.33 11.64
N ALA A 554 19.62 -45.90 10.38
CA ALA A 554 19.83 -46.78 9.24
C ALA A 554 21.31 -47.17 9.13
N CYS A 555 21.62 -48.48 9.11
CA CYS A 555 22.99 -48.98 9.10
C CYS A 555 23.84 -48.49 7.91
N ASP A 556 23.21 -48.28 6.74
CA ASP A 556 23.93 -47.93 5.51
C ASP A 556 24.29 -46.44 5.40
N SER A 557 23.50 -45.54 6.03
CA SER A 557 23.66 -44.08 5.89
C SER A 557 24.00 -43.36 7.20
N GLN A 558 23.90 -44.02 8.36
CA GLN A 558 23.94 -43.41 9.70
C GLN A 558 22.92 -42.28 9.92
N GLU A 559 21.91 -42.15 9.04
CA GLU A 559 20.85 -41.16 9.20
C GLU A 559 19.79 -41.64 10.22
N ILE A 560 19.23 -40.69 10.96
CA ILE A 560 18.14 -40.94 11.89
C ILE A 560 16.80 -40.92 11.13
N CYS A 561 16.13 -42.07 11.13
CA CYS A 561 14.88 -42.31 10.46
C CYS A 561 13.74 -42.57 11.46
N LEU A 562 12.52 -42.26 11.03
CA LEU A 562 11.29 -42.53 11.77
C LEU A 562 10.42 -43.44 10.93
N GLU A 563 9.95 -44.55 11.49
CA GLU A 563 8.79 -45.26 10.95
C GLU A 563 7.54 -44.59 11.50
N ILE A 564 6.63 -44.17 10.62
CA ILE A 564 5.38 -43.51 10.99
C ILE A 564 4.17 -44.27 10.46
N VAL A 565 3.05 -44.20 11.18
CA VAL A 565 1.70 -44.52 10.67
C VAL A 565 1.16 -43.26 9.99
N LYS A 566 0.64 -43.38 8.76
CA LYS A 566 0.10 -42.23 8.02
C LYS A 566 -1.29 -41.82 8.52
N PHE A 567 -1.54 -40.51 8.60
CA PHE A 567 -2.89 -39.95 8.64
C PHE A 567 -3.22 -39.31 7.29
N TYR A 568 -4.45 -39.52 6.82
CA TYR A 568 -4.97 -38.92 5.59
C TYR A 568 -5.98 -37.82 5.93
N ARG A 569 -5.99 -36.75 5.13
CA ARG A 569 -6.99 -35.67 5.20
C ARG A 569 -8.21 -36.00 4.32
N PRO A 570 -9.36 -35.33 4.45
CA PRO A 570 -10.54 -35.57 3.61
C PRO A 570 -10.24 -35.59 2.10
N GLU A 571 -9.41 -34.67 1.62
CA GLU A 571 -8.98 -34.57 0.22
C GLU A 571 -8.08 -35.74 -0.26
N ASN A 572 -7.61 -36.60 0.64
CA ASN A 572 -6.87 -37.82 0.29
C ASN A 572 -7.75 -39.09 0.30
N VAL A 573 -9.04 -38.96 0.63
CA VAL A 573 -9.95 -40.09 0.88
C VAL A 573 -11.20 -40.01 0.02
N PHE A 574 -11.86 -38.85 -0.02
CA PHE A 574 -13.10 -38.67 -0.77
C PHE A 574 -12.84 -38.52 -2.27
N LYS A 575 -13.80 -38.95 -3.10
CA LYS A 575 -13.66 -38.97 -4.56
C LYS A 575 -14.16 -37.70 -5.24
N THR A 576 -15.02 -36.93 -4.56
CA THR A 576 -15.60 -35.69 -5.06
C THR A 576 -15.13 -34.52 -4.20
N PHE A 577 -15.02 -33.34 -4.83
CA PHE A 577 -14.55 -32.13 -4.16
C PHE A 577 -15.55 -31.68 -3.09
N ASP A 578 -16.84 -31.78 -3.39
CA ASP A 578 -17.95 -31.40 -2.50
C ASP A 578 -17.99 -32.24 -1.22
N GLU A 579 -17.68 -33.54 -1.28
CA GLU A 579 -17.61 -34.41 -0.09
C GLU A 579 -16.46 -34.02 0.84
N ALA A 580 -15.29 -33.65 0.28
CA ALA A 580 -14.15 -33.22 1.07
C ALA A 580 -14.37 -31.82 1.71
N PHE A 581 -14.95 -30.89 0.95
CA PHE A 581 -15.16 -29.50 1.39
C PHE A 581 -16.21 -29.31 2.49
N GLN A 582 -17.06 -30.31 2.72
CA GLN A 582 -18.04 -30.31 3.82
C GLN A 582 -17.48 -30.83 5.16
N ARG A 583 -16.23 -31.29 5.20
CA ARG A 583 -15.58 -31.80 6.42
C ARG A 583 -14.81 -30.69 7.16
N ASP A 584 -14.46 -30.93 8.41
CA ASP A 584 -13.64 -30.00 9.21
C ASP A 584 -12.18 -30.01 8.71
N LEU A 585 -11.54 -28.85 8.66
CA LEU A 585 -10.13 -28.67 8.28
C LEU A 585 -9.16 -29.41 9.22
N ASN A 586 -9.59 -29.61 10.47
CA ASN A 586 -8.82 -30.32 11.50
C ASN A 586 -9.18 -31.82 11.59
N GLU A 587 -10.09 -32.33 10.75
CA GLU A 587 -10.40 -33.76 10.70
C GLU A 587 -9.36 -34.54 9.90
N VAL A 588 -8.94 -35.68 10.43
CA VAL A 588 -8.03 -36.63 9.79
C VAL A 588 -8.54 -38.06 9.96
N PHE A 589 -8.01 -38.97 9.14
CA PHE A 589 -8.32 -40.39 9.16
C PHE A 589 -7.05 -41.18 9.46
N LEU A 590 -7.10 -42.00 10.52
CA LEU A 590 -6.03 -42.94 10.83
C LEU A 590 -6.01 -44.04 9.74
N THR A 591 -4.85 -44.34 9.16
CA THR A 591 -4.72 -45.41 8.16
C THR A 591 -4.05 -46.66 8.73
N ASN A 592 -4.05 -47.74 7.94
CA ASN A 592 -3.23 -48.94 8.17
C ASN A 592 -1.85 -48.88 7.47
N GLU A 593 -1.51 -47.78 6.80
CA GLU A 593 -0.23 -47.63 6.11
C GLU A 593 0.88 -47.12 7.05
N THR A 594 2.08 -47.68 6.87
CA THR A 594 3.31 -47.17 7.49
C THR A 594 4.35 -46.81 6.44
N THR A 595 5.17 -45.80 6.72
CA THR A 595 6.30 -45.41 5.87
C THR A 595 7.50 -44.99 6.71
N THR A 596 8.70 -45.07 6.13
CA THR A 596 9.95 -44.60 6.73
C THR A 596 10.29 -43.23 6.18
N ILE A 597 10.56 -42.27 7.07
CA ILE A 597 10.92 -40.89 6.74
C ILE A 597 12.23 -40.49 7.41
N LYS A 598 12.90 -39.47 6.88
CA LYS A 598 14.08 -38.85 7.52
C LYS A 598 13.63 -37.80 8.55
N CYS A 599 14.35 -37.65 9.66
CA CYS A 599 14.04 -36.61 10.66
C CYS A 599 14.03 -35.18 10.10
N VAL A 600 14.74 -34.92 9.00
CA VAL A 600 14.77 -33.60 8.32
C VAL A 600 13.39 -33.20 7.76
N SER A 601 12.55 -34.18 7.42
CA SER A 601 11.18 -33.94 6.91
C SER A 601 10.19 -33.50 8.01
N VAL A 602 10.56 -33.58 9.30
CA VAL A 602 9.70 -33.18 10.42
C VAL A 602 9.68 -31.65 10.53
N VAL A 603 8.48 -31.08 10.37
CA VAL A 603 8.23 -29.64 10.48
C VAL A 603 8.12 -29.26 11.96
N GLY A 604 7.28 -29.96 12.72
CA GLY A 604 7.02 -29.77 14.15
C GLY A 604 6.11 -30.86 14.73
N LYS A 605 5.76 -30.76 16.01
CA LYS A 605 4.83 -31.67 16.71
C LYS A 605 3.38 -31.24 16.50
N CYS A 606 2.43 -32.19 16.52
CA CYS A 606 1.01 -31.90 16.59
C CYS A 606 0.30 -32.79 17.62
N LYS A 607 -0.88 -32.37 18.08
CA LYS A 607 -1.77 -33.20 18.90
C LYS A 607 -2.90 -33.77 18.06
N ILE A 608 -3.22 -35.05 18.23
CA ILE A 608 -4.34 -35.70 17.55
C ILE A 608 -5.24 -36.34 18.60
N TYR A 609 -6.51 -35.96 18.60
CA TYR A 609 -7.52 -36.45 19.53
C TYR A 609 -8.43 -37.49 18.87
N TYR A 610 -8.82 -38.53 19.60
CA TYR A 610 -9.96 -39.36 19.17
C TYR A 610 -11.27 -38.71 19.61
N CYS A 611 -12.19 -38.47 18.70
CA CYS A 611 -13.48 -37.84 18.98
C CYS A 611 -14.59 -38.45 18.13
N GLU A 612 -15.65 -38.99 18.75
CA GLU A 612 -16.82 -39.52 18.04
C GLU A 612 -17.61 -38.45 17.26
N LYS A 613 -17.46 -37.18 17.65
CA LYS A 613 -18.10 -36.00 17.04
C LYS A 613 -17.09 -34.86 16.99
N ALA A 614 -17.22 -33.99 15.99
CA ALA A 614 -16.39 -32.80 15.85
C ALA A 614 -16.36 -31.98 17.17
N PRO A 615 -15.18 -31.71 17.75
CA PRO A 615 -15.07 -31.07 19.06
C PRO A 615 -15.36 -29.58 18.98
N LYS A 616 -16.11 -29.05 19.95
CA LYS A 616 -16.34 -27.60 20.10
C LYS A 616 -15.17 -26.93 20.84
N MET A 617 -13.96 -27.04 20.30
CA MET A 617 -12.80 -26.35 20.86
C MET A 617 -12.93 -24.83 20.67
N LYS A 618 -12.42 -24.07 21.66
CA LYS A 618 -12.08 -22.66 21.49
C LYS A 618 -10.65 -22.58 20.97
N ASN A 619 -10.37 -21.63 20.07
CA ASN A 619 -9.18 -21.55 19.20
C ASN A 619 -7.83 -21.27 19.91
N ASN A 620 -7.60 -21.79 21.11
CA ASN A 620 -6.48 -21.40 21.97
C ASN A 620 -5.24 -22.31 21.84
N PHE A 621 -5.30 -23.37 21.05
CA PHE A 621 -4.21 -24.32 20.86
C PHE A 621 -3.81 -24.37 19.38
N PRO A 622 -2.51 -24.22 19.03
CA PRO A 622 -2.02 -24.47 17.68
C PRO A 622 -1.91 -25.98 17.41
N ASP A 623 -1.79 -26.33 16.12
CA ASP A 623 -1.36 -27.66 15.64
C ASP A 623 -2.11 -28.87 16.24
N TRP A 624 -3.45 -28.79 16.30
CA TRP A 624 -4.32 -29.89 16.73
C TRP A 624 -5.21 -30.42 15.60
N PHE A 625 -5.47 -31.72 15.65
CA PHE A 625 -6.35 -32.45 14.74
C PHE A 625 -7.22 -33.44 15.52
N TYR A 626 -8.25 -33.99 14.90
CA TYR A 626 -9.02 -35.10 15.47
C TYR A 626 -9.37 -36.16 14.43
N PHE A 627 -9.61 -37.39 14.88
CA PHE A 627 -10.18 -38.44 14.04
C PHE A 627 -11.37 -39.11 14.71
N SER A 628 -12.37 -39.43 13.89
CA SER A 628 -13.56 -40.20 14.27
C SER A 628 -13.52 -41.63 13.71
N GLN A 629 -12.78 -41.85 12.63
CA GLN A 629 -12.79 -43.07 11.82
C GLN A 629 -11.39 -43.48 11.37
N ILE A 630 -11.22 -44.78 11.13
CA ILE A 630 -10.06 -45.40 10.48
C ILE A 630 -10.41 -45.63 9.02
N TYR A 631 -9.51 -45.26 8.10
CA TYR A 631 -9.64 -45.55 6.67
C TYR A 631 -8.76 -46.74 6.29
N ASP A 632 -9.37 -47.81 5.76
CA ASP A 632 -8.67 -48.98 5.23
C ASP A 632 -8.41 -48.78 3.73
N VAL A 633 -7.19 -48.35 3.39
CA VAL A 633 -6.82 -47.93 2.03
C VAL A 633 -6.98 -49.06 1.01
N ASN A 634 -6.70 -50.30 1.41
CA ASN A 634 -6.80 -51.48 0.54
C ASN A 634 -8.24 -51.75 0.06
N ASN A 635 -9.23 -51.37 0.87
CA ASN A 635 -10.64 -51.65 0.62
C ASN A 635 -11.45 -50.38 0.27
N GLY A 636 -10.89 -49.19 0.48
CA GLY A 636 -11.61 -47.92 0.35
C GLY A 636 -12.77 -47.78 1.33
N THR A 637 -12.64 -48.34 2.54
CA THR A 637 -13.73 -48.40 3.54
C THR A 637 -13.37 -47.74 4.86
N PHE A 638 -14.37 -47.13 5.50
CA PHE A 638 -14.27 -46.53 6.83
C PHE A 638 -14.65 -47.54 7.92
N ARG A 639 -13.96 -47.50 9.06
CA ARG A 639 -14.24 -48.31 10.26
C ARG A 639 -14.14 -47.45 11.52
N ILE A 640 -14.92 -47.79 12.55
CA ILE A 640 -14.82 -47.14 13.87
C ILE A 640 -13.62 -47.74 14.63
N PRO A 641 -12.79 -46.95 15.34
CA PRO A 641 -11.71 -47.49 16.18
C PRO A 641 -12.21 -48.42 17.29
N CYS A 642 -11.38 -49.40 17.68
CA CYS A 642 -11.61 -50.20 18.89
C CYS A 642 -11.07 -49.48 20.14
N GLN A 643 -11.62 -49.80 21.32
CA GLN A 643 -11.30 -49.11 22.59
C GLN A 643 -9.80 -49.12 22.94
N ASP A 644 -9.07 -50.18 22.63
CA ASP A 644 -7.62 -50.25 22.86
C ASP A 644 -6.82 -49.23 22.02
N LYS A 645 -7.35 -48.82 20.86
CA LYS A 645 -6.76 -47.78 20.00
C LYS A 645 -7.22 -46.37 20.36
N THR A 646 -8.35 -46.20 21.06
CA THR A 646 -8.80 -44.88 21.51
C THR A 646 -8.05 -44.46 22.77
N ASN A 647 -7.77 -45.40 23.67
CA ASN A 647 -7.02 -45.19 24.92
C ASN A 647 -5.53 -44.82 24.73
N SER A 648 -5.03 -44.76 23.49
CA SER A 648 -3.67 -44.32 23.18
C SER A 648 -3.57 -42.87 22.70
N PHE A 649 -4.67 -42.13 22.71
CA PHE A 649 -4.74 -40.71 22.40
C PHE A 649 -5.35 -39.95 23.58
N ASP A 650 -4.90 -38.72 23.81
CA ASP A 650 -5.39 -37.87 24.90
C ASP A 650 -6.86 -37.47 24.68
N THR A 651 -7.49 -36.94 25.73
CA THR A 651 -8.81 -36.31 25.68
C THR A 651 -8.74 -34.79 25.78
N ILE A 652 -9.64 -34.09 25.11
CA ILE A 652 -9.60 -32.61 24.98
C ILE A 652 -9.81 -31.89 26.32
N GLU A 653 -10.39 -32.56 27.32
CA GLU A 653 -10.71 -31.95 28.62
C GLU A 653 -9.47 -31.67 29.49
N ASP A 654 -8.33 -32.30 29.20
CA ASP A 654 -7.12 -32.27 30.05
C ASP A 654 -6.23 -31.02 29.85
N ASP A 655 -6.33 -30.31 28.73
CA ASP A 655 -5.48 -29.16 28.38
C ASP A 655 -6.02 -27.80 28.88
N VAL A 656 -7.28 -27.75 29.34
CA VAL A 656 -7.97 -26.47 29.63
C VAL A 656 -7.80 -26.07 31.09
N ASN A 657 -6.84 -25.17 31.38
CA ASN A 657 -7.01 -23.97 32.22
C ASN A 657 -5.67 -23.39 32.70
N ASN A 658 -5.26 -22.24 32.16
CA ASN A 658 -4.52 -21.22 32.90
C ASN A 658 -4.98 -19.84 32.41
N PRO A 659 -5.71 -19.04 33.23
CA PRO A 659 -6.22 -17.75 32.80
C PRO A 659 -5.09 -16.71 32.71
N ILE A 660 -4.71 -16.35 31.49
CA ILE A 660 -3.76 -15.26 31.23
C ILE A 660 -4.44 -13.92 31.56
N LYS A 661 -3.74 -13.04 32.28
CA LYS A 661 -4.22 -11.66 32.51
C LYS A 661 -4.23 -10.91 31.17
N LYS A 662 -5.40 -10.48 30.74
CA LYS A 662 -5.58 -9.66 29.53
C LYS A 662 -4.86 -8.31 29.65
N LEU A 663 -4.28 -7.87 28.53
CA LEU A 663 -3.66 -6.56 28.34
C LEU A 663 -4.75 -5.52 28.04
N LYS A 664 -4.77 -4.41 28.78
CA LYS A 664 -5.65 -3.27 28.50
C LYS A 664 -5.22 -2.60 27.19
N THR A 665 -6.12 -2.60 26.21
CA THR A 665 -5.81 -2.22 24.84
C THR A 665 -6.43 -0.87 24.47
N PHE A 666 -5.65 -0.05 23.78
CA PHE A 666 -6.09 1.18 23.12
C PHE A 666 -5.90 1.02 21.60
N ASP A 667 -7.00 1.04 20.84
CA ASP A 667 -6.99 0.92 19.37
C ASP A 667 -7.07 2.31 18.71
N LEU A 668 -6.07 2.67 17.92
CA LEU A 668 -5.94 3.98 17.26
C LEU A 668 -6.20 3.81 15.75
N PHE A 669 -7.10 4.65 15.19
CA PHE A 669 -7.60 4.49 13.82
C PHE A 669 -8.32 3.14 13.66
N ALA A 670 -9.22 2.87 14.61
CA ALA A 670 -9.75 1.53 14.88
C ALA A 670 -10.68 0.97 13.79
N GLY A 671 -11.25 1.84 12.94
CA GLY A 671 -12.29 1.50 11.99
C GLY A 671 -13.47 0.81 12.68
N CYS A 672 -13.99 -0.25 12.06
CA CYS A 672 -15.02 -1.10 12.67
C CYS A 672 -14.50 -2.07 13.76
N GLY A 673 -13.19 -2.03 14.08
CA GLY A 673 -12.57 -2.81 15.16
C GLY A 673 -12.08 -4.21 14.77
N GLY A 674 -11.81 -4.46 13.47
CA GLY A 674 -11.33 -5.77 13.01
C GLY A 674 -9.99 -6.20 13.61
N LEU A 675 -9.09 -5.25 13.88
CA LEU A 675 -7.79 -5.52 14.52
C LEU A 675 -7.97 -5.87 16.01
N ALA A 676 -8.67 -5.02 16.77
CA ALA A 676 -9.05 -5.30 18.16
C ALA A 676 -9.77 -6.65 18.32
N LEU A 677 -10.71 -7.00 17.42
CA LEU A 677 -11.46 -8.25 17.49
C LEU A 677 -10.56 -9.48 17.37
N GLY A 678 -9.54 -9.43 16.49
CA GLY A 678 -8.54 -10.49 16.38
C GLY A 678 -7.74 -10.67 17.67
N PHE A 679 -7.34 -9.57 18.31
CA PHE A 679 -6.61 -9.60 19.58
C PHE A 679 -7.48 -10.06 20.76
N GLU A 680 -8.76 -9.69 20.83
CA GLU A 680 -9.67 -10.20 21.86
C GLU A 680 -9.98 -11.68 21.69
N ASN A 681 -10.15 -12.14 20.45
CA ASN A 681 -10.36 -13.55 20.11
C ASN A 681 -9.16 -14.43 20.45
N SER A 682 -7.93 -13.89 20.38
CA SER A 682 -6.73 -14.59 20.85
C SER A 682 -6.66 -14.74 22.38
N GLY A 683 -7.55 -14.07 23.12
CA GLY A 683 -7.62 -14.10 24.58
C GLY A 683 -6.60 -13.22 25.31
N VAL A 684 -5.63 -12.61 24.60
CA VAL A 684 -4.56 -11.81 25.23
C VAL A 684 -4.97 -10.38 25.58
N SER A 685 -6.04 -9.85 24.97
CA SER A 685 -6.40 -8.43 25.04
C SER A 685 -7.81 -8.17 25.60
N ASP A 686 -7.99 -6.97 26.17
CA ASP A 686 -9.27 -6.40 26.61
C ASP A 686 -9.34 -4.96 26.08
N THR A 687 -10.21 -4.66 25.12
CA THR A 687 -10.23 -3.36 24.44
C THR A 687 -10.99 -2.35 25.26
N CYS A 688 -10.25 -1.45 25.90
CA CYS A 688 -10.79 -0.47 26.84
C CYS A 688 -11.08 0.88 26.17
N TRP A 689 -10.29 1.25 25.14
CA TRP A 689 -10.40 2.53 24.46
C TRP A 689 -10.21 2.37 22.95
N ALA A 690 -10.88 3.21 22.16
CA ALA A 690 -10.69 3.30 20.72
C ALA A 690 -10.84 4.74 20.22
N VAL A 691 -10.09 5.11 19.18
CA VAL A 691 -10.24 6.40 18.46
C VAL A 691 -10.57 6.12 17.00
N GLU A 692 -11.67 6.71 16.54
CA GLU A 692 -12.08 6.65 15.14
C GLU A 692 -12.77 7.98 14.75
N LYS A 693 -12.41 8.55 13.59
CA LYS A 693 -12.95 9.84 13.11
C LYS A 693 -14.23 9.63 12.28
N ASP A 694 -14.40 8.48 11.64
CA ASP A 694 -15.61 8.14 10.89
C ASP A 694 -16.74 7.66 11.82
N SER A 695 -17.89 8.33 11.75
CA SER A 695 -19.03 8.07 12.64
C SER A 695 -19.67 6.70 12.44
N CYS A 696 -19.69 6.19 11.21
CA CYS A 696 -20.25 4.88 10.86
C CYS A 696 -19.36 3.72 11.38
N ALA A 697 -18.05 3.87 11.24
CA ALA A 697 -17.04 2.97 11.79
C ALA A 697 -17.05 3.00 13.33
N ALA A 698 -17.07 4.20 13.94
CA ALA A 698 -17.17 4.36 15.39
C ALA A 698 -18.46 3.74 15.97
N ALA A 699 -19.61 3.95 15.32
CA ALA A 699 -20.88 3.31 15.70
C ALA A 699 -20.82 1.78 15.59
N SER A 700 -20.18 1.25 14.55
CA SER A 700 -19.94 -0.19 14.38
C SER A 700 -19.04 -0.74 15.47
N PHE A 701 -17.97 -0.03 15.83
CA PHE A 701 -17.07 -0.39 16.92
C PHE A 701 -17.82 -0.48 18.25
N ARG A 702 -18.59 0.56 18.64
CA ARG A 702 -19.39 0.58 19.88
C ARG A 702 -20.35 -0.62 20.00
N LYS A 703 -20.96 -1.04 18.88
CA LYS A 703 -21.90 -2.16 18.84
C LYS A 703 -21.22 -3.49 19.19
N ASN A 704 -19.98 -3.68 18.75
CA ASN A 704 -19.18 -4.87 19.01
C ASN A 704 -18.50 -4.82 20.40
N PHE A 705 -17.94 -3.66 20.78
CA PHE A 705 -17.16 -3.47 22.00
C PHE A 705 -17.92 -2.61 23.02
N GLN A 706 -19.03 -3.13 23.55
CA GLN A 706 -19.95 -2.40 24.43
C GLN A 706 -19.33 -1.87 25.74
N LYS A 707 -18.14 -2.38 26.13
CA LYS A 707 -17.39 -1.94 27.32
C LYS A 707 -16.31 -0.90 26.99
N ALA A 708 -15.96 -0.73 25.72
CA ALA A 708 -14.90 0.18 25.29
C ALA A 708 -15.39 1.62 25.27
N THR A 709 -14.53 2.56 25.66
CA THR A 709 -14.75 3.99 25.45
C THR A 709 -14.30 4.36 24.05
N VAL A 710 -15.26 4.67 23.17
CA VAL A 710 -15.00 5.05 21.77
C VAL A 710 -15.05 6.57 21.63
N PHE A 711 -13.91 7.17 21.32
CA PHE A 711 -13.76 8.59 21.02
C PHE A 711 -14.00 8.81 19.51
N GLU A 712 -15.08 9.52 19.19
CA GLU A 712 -15.43 9.91 17.81
C GLU A 712 -14.86 11.30 17.52
N GLU A 713 -13.54 11.35 17.33
CA GLU A 713 -12.78 12.60 17.20
C GLU A 713 -11.50 12.36 16.38
N ASP A 714 -10.90 13.44 15.88
CA ASP A 714 -9.58 13.40 15.29
C ASP A 714 -8.51 13.06 16.34
N ALA A 715 -7.72 12.01 16.11
CA ALA A 715 -6.70 11.53 17.03
C ALA A 715 -5.66 12.60 17.41
N ASN A 716 -5.43 13.63 16.58
CA ASN A 716 -4.58 14.77 16.91
C ASN A 716 -5.18 15.65 18.01
N LEU A 717 -6.48 15.93 17.93
CA LEU A 717 -7.19 16.78 18.89
C LEU A 717 -7.30 16.08 20.24
N LEU A 718 -7.67 14.80 20.22
CA LEU A 718 -7.73 13.95 21.41
C LEU A 718 -6.36 13.89 22.14
N LEU A 719 -5.26 13.67 21.41
CA LEU A 719 -3.92 13.65 22.02
C LEU A 719 -3.55 15.01 22.60
N LYS A 720 -3.97 16.11 21.98
CA LYS A 720 -3.69 17.47 22.43
C LYS A 720 -4.43 17.79 23.73
N GLN A 721 -5.67 17.32 23.88
CA GLN A 721 -6.43 17.39 25.12
C GLN A 721 -5.77 16.55 26.23
N ILE A 722 -5.34 15.32 25.92
CA ILE A 722 -4.66 14.43 26.87
C ILE A 722 -3.32 15.04 27.35
N ILE A 723 -2.47 15.52 26.44
CA ILE A 723 -1.17 16.12 26.78
C ILE A 723 -1.34 17.44 27.55
N SER A 724 -2.42 18.20 27.33
CA SER A 724 -2.70 19.42 28.11
C SER A 724 -3.18 19.15 29.55
N GLY A 725 -3.36 17.88 29.93
CA GLY A 725 -3.76 17.47 31.28
C GLY A 725 -5.27 17.44 31.50
N ALA A 726 -6.08 17.49 30.43
CA ALA A 726 -7.51 17.24 30.54
C ALA A 726 -7.77 15.80 31.04
N LYS A 727 -8.90 15.61 31.75
CA LYS A 727 -9.31 14.30 32.30
C LYS A 727 -10.48 13.67 31.57
N PHE A 728 -11.20 14.48 30.79
CA PHE A 728 -12.43 14.13 30.11
C PHE A 728 -12.40 14.73 28.69
N SER A 729 -13.02 14.04 27.73
CA SER A 729 -13.37 14.62 26.43
C SER A 729 -14.47 15.67 26.58
N GLU A 730 -14.71 16.44 25.52
CA GLU A 730 -15.83 17.41 25.46
C GLU A 730 -17.19 16.71 25.72
N CYS A 731 -17.30 15.43 25.35
CA CYS A 731 -18.46 14.57 25.59
C CYS A 731 -18.48 13.89 26.98
N GLY A 732 -17.57 14.26 27.89
CA GLY A 732 -17.52 13.75 29.27
C GLY A 732 -16.94 12.34 29.44
N GLN A 733 -16.33 11.76 28.41
CA GLN A 733 -15.70 10.43 28.50
C GLN A 733 -14.32 10.53 29.16
N PHE A 734 -13.99 9.62 30.07
CA PHE A 734 -12.68 9.62 30.75
C PHE A 734 -11.54 9.23 29.81
N PHE A 735 -10.43 9.98 29.83
CA PHE A 735 -9.22 9.58 29.14
C PHE A 735 -8.44 8.50 29.91
N PRO A 736 -7.75 7.58 29.20
CA PRO A 736 -6.78 6.69 29.83
C PRO A 736 -5.63 7.49 30.46
N LYS A 737 -5.10 7.00 31.59
CA LYS A 737 -3.89 7.56 32.22
C LYS A 737 -2.63 6.83 31.76
N GLN A 738 -1.48 7.48 31.95
CA GLN A 738 -0.19 6.82 31.82
C GLN A 738 -0.12 5.60 32.76
N GLY A 739 0.33 4.46 32.25
CA GLY A 739 0.34 3.18 32.98
C GLY A 739 -1.00 2.44 33.05
N GLU A 740 -2.09 2.95 32.47
CA GLU A 740 -3.35 2.20 32.31
C GLU A 740 -3.46 1.46 30.96
N VAL A 741 -2.60 1.79 29.99
CA VAL A 741 -2.58 1.19 28.65
C VAL A 741 -1.42 0.20 28.55
N ASP A 742 -1.74 -1.09 28.43
CA ASP A 742 -0.73 -2.16 28.32
C ASP A 742 -0.32 -2.42 26.85
N LEU A 743 -1.26 -2.25 25.92
CA LEU A 743 -1.12 -2.52 24.47
C LEU A 743 -1.71 -1.37 23.65
N ILE A 744 -0.96 -0.86 22.67
CA ILE A 744 -1.50 0.01 21.60
C ILE A 744 -1.60 -0.79 20.30
N LEU A 745 -2.80 -0.82 19.71
CA LEU A 745 -3.04 -1.26 18.34
C LEU A 745 -3.21 -0.02 17.45
N ALA A 746 -2.70 -0.04 16.22
CA ALA A 746 -2.86 1.09 15.31
C ALA A 746 -2.84 0.74 13.82
N GLY A 747 -3.78 1.30 13.06
CA GLY A 747 -3.86 1.19 11.59
C GLY A 747 -3.82 2.56 10.87
N PRO A 748 -2.77 3.40 11.04
CA PRO A 748 -2.76 4.77 10.54
C PRO A 748 -2.85 4.84 9.00
N PRO A 749 -3.79 5.60 8.42
CA PRO A 749 -3.95 5.70 6.98
C PRO A 749 -2.75 6.41 6.32
N CYS A 750 -2.42 5.94 5.11
CA CYS A 750 -1.15 6.25 4.43
C CYS A 750 -1.32 7.14 3.18
N GLN A 751 -2.48 7.81 3.04
CA GLN A 751 -2.89 8.50 1.81
C GLN A 751 -1.91 9.59 1.33
N GLY A 752 -1.20 10.28 2.24
CA GLY A 752 -0.17 11.27 1.87
C GLY A 752 1.16 10.70 1.31
N PHE A 753 1.28 9.38 1.11
CA PHE A 753 2.57 8.70 0.83
C PHE A 753 2.62 7.83 -0.44
N SER A 754 1.52 7.70 -1.19
CA SER A 754 1.43 6.93 -2.43
C SER A 754 2.09 7.63 -3.63
N GLY A 755 3.40 7.86 -3.56
CA GLY A 755 4.17 8.45 -4.67
C GLY A 755 5.65 8.10 -4.64
N ILE A 756 6.14 7.45 -5.69
CA ILE A 756 7.57 7.17 -5.90
C ILE A 756 8.25 8.45 -6.39
N ASN A 757 8.79 9.26 -5.48
CA ASN A 757 9.68 10.36 -5.82
C ASN A 757 10.73 10.62 -4.73
N ARG A 758 11.88 11.15 -5.15
CA ARG A 758 13.03 11.47 -4.27
C ARG A 758 12.81 12.87 -3.68
N PHE A 759 12.99 13.01 -2.37
CA PHE A 759 12.57 14.17 -1.57
C PHE A 759 12.82 15.56 -2.21
N SER A 760 11.76 16.38 -2.19
CA SER A 760 11.83 17.85 -2.18
C SER A 760 11.37 18.37 -0.82
N SER A 761 11.59 19.66 -0.55
CA SER A 761 11.16 20.38 0.66
C SER A 761 9.63 20.32 0.92
N ARG A 762 8.82 20.15 -0.13
CA ARG A 762 7.34 20.08 -0.03
C ARG A 762 6.83 18.79 0.62
N GLN A 763 7.49 17.65 0.36
CA GLN A 763 7.08 16.34 0.91
C GLN A 763 7.40 16.18 2.41
N TYR A 764 8.09 17.16 3.00
CA TYR A 764 8.48 17.20 4.40
C TYR A 764 7.35 17.73 5.28
N SER A 765 6.68 18.82 4.89
CA SER A 765 5.52 19.36 5.62
C SER A 765 4.35 18.35 5.70
N LEU A 766 4.12 17.60 4.60
CA LEU A 766 3.14 16.51 4.57
C LEU A 766 3.53 15.34 5.49
N PHE A 767 4.83 15.08 5.70
CA PHE A 767 5.28 14.07 6.66
C PHE A 767 5.20 14.60 8.12
N LYS A 768 5.49 15.88 8.35
CA LYS A 768 5.28 16.55 9.65
C LYS A 768 3.81 16.52 10.09
N ASN A 769 2.86 16.50 9.16
CA ASN A 769 1.43 16.40 9.44
C ASN A 769 0.90 14.94 9.35
N SER A 770 1.78 13.94 9.43
CA SER A 770 1.39 12.54 9.29
C SER A 770 0.86 11.94 10.59
N LEU A 771 -0.18 11.10 10.47
CA LEU A 771 -0.74 10.34 11.59
C LEU A 771 0.25 9.30 12.17
N ILE A 772 1.35 9.01 11.47
CA ILE A 772 2.49 8.24 12.00
C ILE A 772 3.21 9.00 13.13
N ILE A 773 3.36 10.33 13.02
CA ILE A 773 3.96 11.15 14.08
C ILE A 773 3.02 11.21 15.28
N THR A 774 1.72 11.35 15.05
CA THR A 774 0.68 11.30 16.09
C THR A 774 0.73 9.95 16.82
N LEU A 775 0.76 8.83 16.09
CA LEU A 775 0.88 7.48 16.66
C LEU A 775 2.15 7.31 17.50
N LEU A 776 3.31 7.71 16.98
CA LEU A 776 4.57 7.68 17.74
C LEU A 776 4.48 8.51 19.03
N SER A 777 3.70 9.60 19.01
CA SER A 777 3.48 10.46 20.16
C SER A 777 2.50 9.89 21.18
N TYR A 778 1.48 9.12 20.76
CA TYR A 778 0.69 8.27 21.65
C TYR A 778 1.57 7.21 22.34
N ILE A 779 2.44 6.54 21.59
CA ILE A 779 3.35 5.51 22.13
C ILE A 779 4.33 6.12 23.14
N ASP A 780 4.95 7.26 22.81
CA ASP A 780 5.85 7.97 23.73
C ASP A 780 5.15 8.48 24.99
N PHE A 781 3.91 8.96 24.87
CA PHE A 781 3.14 9.48 26.01
C PHE A 781 2.63 8.37 26.94
N PHE A 782 2.08 7.28 26.40
CA PHE A 782 1.48 6.22 27.20
C PHE A 782 2.48 5.15 27.68
N ARG A 783 3.59 4.97 26.95
CA ARG A 783 4.62 3.93 27.19
C ARG A 783 4.02 2.53 27.43
N PRO A 784 3.18 2.01 26.51
CA PRO A 784 2.61 0.67 26.63
C PRO A 784 3.70 -0.42 26.64
N SER A 785 3.39 -1.59 27.19
CA SER A 785 4.30 -2.74 27.18
C SER A 785 4.49 -3.32 25.78
N TYR A 786 3.44 -3.23 24.95
CA TYR A 786 3.42 -3.73 23.57
C TYR A 786 2.79 -2.70 22.62
N VAL A 787 3.25 -2.70 21.38
CA VAL A 787 2.70 -1.88 20.29
C VAL A 787 2.53 -2.78 19.07
N VAL A 788 1.44 -2.63 18.32
CA VAL A 788 1.26 -3.28 17.02
C VAL A 788 0.80 -2.26 16.01
N ILE A 789 1.62 -2.02 14.98
CA ILE A 789 1.31 -1.09 13.88
C ILE A 789 1.03 -1.92 12.62
N GLU A 790 -0.19 -1.85 12.11
CA GLU A 790 -0.58 -2.39 10.80
C GLU A 790 -0.40 -1.33 9.71
N ASN A 791 0.03 -1.75 8.52
CA ASN A 791 -0.12 -0.93 7.32
C ASN A 791 -0.15 -1.74 6.03
N VAL A 792 -0.39 -1.08 4.90
CA VAL A 792 -0.30 -1.70 3.56
C VAL A 792 1.12 -2.21 3.29
N ARG A 793 1.27 -3.31 2.51
CA ARG A 793 2.58 -3.87 2.12
C ARG A 793 3.59 -2.80 1.64
N ASN A 794 3.14 -1.80 0.89
CA ASN A 794 4.03 -0.78 0.32
C ASN A 794 4.64 0.17 1.37
N PHE A 795 4.17 0.15 2.62
CA PHE A 795 4.76 0.88 3.75
C PHE A 795 6.26 0.61 3.92
N VAL A 796 6.70 -0.64 3.71
CA VAL A 796 8.12 -1.02 3.81
C VAL A 796 8.96 -0.53 2.62
N LEU A 797 8.33 -0.09 1.53
CA LEU A 797 8.99 0.36 0.29
C LEU A 797 8.91 1.88 0.08
N PHE A 798 7.91 2.56 0.63
CA PHE A 798 7.67 3.99 0.38
C PHE A 798 8.91 4.86 0.61
N LYS A 799 9.20 5.73 -0.37
CA LYS A 799 10.33 6.66 -0.38
C LYS A 799 11.70 5.98 -0.10
N ASN A 800 11.96 4.81 -0.67
CA ASN A 800 13.14 3.95 -0.40
C ASN A 800 13.20 3.46 1.07
N SER A 801 12.05 2.99 1.57
CA SER A 801 11.86 2.52 2.96
C SER A 801 12.14 3.60 4.02
N MET A 802 11.98 4.88 3.68
CA MET A 802 12.36 5.97 4.59
C MET A 802 11.39 6.13 5.76
N ILE A 803 10.08 5.98 5.49
CA ILE A 803 9.03 6.11 6.51
C ILE A 803 9.24 5.06 7.60
N ILE A 804 9.32 3.77 7.22
CA ILE A 804 9.58 2.69 8.16
C ILE A 804 10.91 2.89 8.94
N LYS A 805 12.01 3.31 8.29
CA LYS A 805 13.28 3.57 9.00
C LYS A 805 13.15 4.64 10.07
N LEU A 806 12.42 5.72 9.79
CA LEU A 806 12.16 6.77 10.77
C LEU A 806 11.27 6.28 11.92
N THR A 807 10.22 5.50 11.63
CA THR A 807 9.39 4.84 12.66
C THR A 807 10.23 3.93 13.54
N LEU A 808 11.08 3.07 12.95
CA LEU A 808 11.98 2.17 13.67
C LEU A 808 13.00 2.94 14.51
N SER A 809 13.66 3.96 13.96
CA SER A 809 14.61 4.83 14.69
C SER A 809 13.95 5.54 15.87
N CYS A 810 12.72 6.03 15.71
CA CYS A 810 11.98 6.72 16.78
C CYS A 810 11.59 5.75 17.91
N LEU A 811 11.10 4.55 17.57
CA LEU A 811 10.82 3.48 18.54
C LEU A 811 12.10 3.02 19.29
N LEU A 812 13.24 2.93 18.60
CA LEU A 812 14.53 2.65 19.25
C LEU A 812 15.00 3.78 20.17
N LYS A 813 14.73 5.05 19.83
CA LYS A 813 15.00 6.21 20.70
C LYS A 813 14.11 6.19 21.95
N MET A 814 12.89 5.67 21.85
CA MET A 814 12.01 5.36 22.99
C MET A 814 12.42 4.09 23.77
N ASN A 815 13.47 3.39 23.34
CA ASN A 815 14.01 2.14 23.89
C ASN A 815 13.13 0.88 23.72
N TYR A 816 12.23 0.85 22.74
CA TYR A 816 11.48 -0.37 22.41
C TYR A 816 12.38 -1.47 21.81
N GLN A 817 11.98 -2.73 21.98
CA GLN A 817 12.40 -3.82 21.09
C GLN A 817 11.57 -3.73 19.81
N ILE A 818 12.08 -4.18 18.67
CA ILE A 818 11.31 -4.11 17.43
C ILE A 818 11.47 -5.36 16.57
N ARG A 819 10.33 -5.87 16.09
CA ARG A 819 10.22 -6.88 15.04
C ARG A 819 9.29 -6.34 13.96
N PHE A 820 9.54 -6.67 12.69
CA PHE A 820 8.63 -6.26 11.62
C PHE A 820 8.65 -7.27 10.47
N GLY A 821 7.55 -7.34 9.72
CA GLY A 821 7.41 -8.30 8.63
C GLY A 821 6.24 -7.99 7.71
N VAL A 822 6.11 -8.76 6.63
CA VAL A 822 4.95 -8.72 5.75
C VAL A 822 4.20 -10.04 5.86
N ILE A 823 2.95 -9.96 6.31
CA ILE A 823 2.05 -11.07 6.56
C ILE A 823 1.02 -11.14 5.42
N GLN A 824 0.66 -12.34 4.97
CA GLN A 824 -0.35 -12.59 3.93
C GLN A 824 -1.60 -13.19 4.59
N ALA A 825 -2.74 -12.49 4.54
CA ALA A 825 -3.99 -12.93 5.19
C ALA A 825 -4.45 -14.32 4.75
N GLY A 826 -4.22 -14.69 3.48
CA GLY A 826 -4.52 -16.02 2.96
C GLY A 826 -3.84 -17.18 3.68
N ALA A 827 -2.70 -16.95 4.33
CA ALA A 827 -2.02 -17.98 5.14
C ALA A 827 -2.68 -18.22 6.51
N PHE A 828 -3.71 -17.44 6.86
CA PHE A 828 -4.42 -17.46 8.15
C PHE A 828 -5.92 -17.80 7.98
N GLY A 829 -6.27 -18.54 6.91
CA GLY A 829 -7.61 -19.10 6.73
C GLY A 829 -8.65 -18.18 6.09
N VAL A 830 -8.25 -17.07 5.46
CA VAL A 830 -9.16 -16.16 4.74
C VAL A 830 -8.98 -16.32 3.23
N PRO A 831 -10.03 -16.49 2.41
CA PRO A 831 -9.92 -16.61 0.95
C PRO A 831 -9.65 -15.25 0.27
N GLN A 832 -8.60 -14.54 0.68
CA GLN A 832 -8.23 -13.22 0.17
C GLN A 832 -6.71 -13.04 0.11
N SER A 833 -6.19 -12.65 -1.07
CA SER A 833 -4.78 -12.31 -1.25
C SER A 833 -4.47 -10.89 -0.74
N ARG A 834 -4.39 -10.71 0.58
CA ARG A 834 -4.17 -9.41 1.24
C ARG A 834 -2.86 -9.41 2.04
N ARG A 835 -1.83 -8.77 1.48
CA ARG A 835 -0.52 -8.58 2.13
C ARG A 835 -0.51 -7.30 2.97
N ARG A 836 -0.01 -7.40 4.21
CA ARG A 836 0.09 -6.30 5.19
C ARG A 836 1.43 -6.28 5.88
N ALA A 837 1.94 -5.08 6.13
CA ALA A 837 3.13 -4.86 6.94
C ALA A 837 2.71 -4.75 8.40
N PHE A 838 3.45 -5.42 9.28
CA PHE A 838 3.28 -5.33 10.73
C PHE A 838 4.60 -4.91 11.38
N ILE A 839 4.52 -4.07 12.40
CA ILE A 839 5.62 -3.71 13.31
C ILE A 839 5.15 -4.02 14.73
N PHE A 840 6.00 -4.71 15.50
CA PHE A 840 5.80 -5.18 16.88
C PHE A 840 6.94 -4.69 17.76
#